data_AF-A0A7C7G1X0-F1
#
_entry.id   AF-A0A7C7G1X0-F1
#
_cell.length_a   1.000
_cell.length_b   1.000
_cell.length_c   1.000
_cell.angle_alpha   90.00
_cell.angle_beta   90.00
_cell.angle_gamma   90.00
#
_symmetry.space_group_name_H-M   'P 1'
#
loop_
_entity.id
_entity.type
_entity.pdbx_description
1 polymer ?
#
loop_
_entity_poly.entity_id
_entity_poly.type
_entity_poly.pdbx_seq_one_letter_code
_entity_poly.pdbx_strand_id
1 'polypeptide(L)'
;AVIARNDAEAFAATLDLINDLSQAYEFPTVAAFKASLIEFPDGKTIRLLDRDAKFNVISGTGTANTFNIIASTSVSQSIELINESPVNVKQWGATGDGITDDRLVIFAAMDFVSALSGTLYFPIGDYRMTAGYTNSGANNDIRLLGEGVNRENLKVPQVASTITVDSTNPASFFYKQASRHFLQVEGLIFRSAQYAGNRKYFIFDNGGAVHNFQNVNFEGVEKPINYTANCYFQNAAFRDVQFRASGTFHSESNNIVGTLLLLDNVNHESTVPLNSDKVVCDLRGIREIQGTNFLLEGSLAETGWTIIRTDATASTDWIQSPTMSINGFHSEWSINHPDYVLDLVSGYYEFSAMNAFVADDIKVRLNTKAKLVLNGLTISSGTPVDIPDYFEFVDLSSTVSLENCGSRLVSQPLNPRITLNNFSRLDTDDDVSNTLISNDAPILLTSFDGGYFDGDQTTITQQNGTTSTPSTDATYGRKLAITAGTAQRYWLSVINNENWTVGEQFIIKARVRLPTFTGGLYKISAHVAFTDVTAINYDSTNSGQIVETLIPFRVLTTETTLGVSFADNNPTGVVGDFEVLTIEIYRGANITNSFQTIYPKFVTTYNSAAPTLGSWKQGDRVYDSTPSASGFAGFICTAGGTPGTWKTFGAISA
;
A
#
# COMPACT_ATOMS: atom_id res chain seq x y z
N ALA A 1 10.11 -29.46 -85.29
CA ALA A 1 10.80 -30.61 -84.66
C ALA A 1 11.57 -30.19 -83.40
N VAL A 2 12.48 -29.20 -83.47
CA VAL A 2 13.24 -28.72 -82.30
C VAL A 2 12.36 -28.01 -81.25
N ILE A 3 11.43 -27.15 -81.68
CA ILE A 3 10.46 -26.47 -80.79
C ILE A 3 9.59 -27.49 -80.04
N ALA A 4 8.99 -28.45 -80.75
CA ALA A 4 8.17 -29.50 -80.15
C ALA A 4 8.92 -30.46 -79.21
N ARG A 5 10.25 -30.61 -79.36
CA ARG A 5 11.08 -31.40 -78.42
C ARG A 5 11.37 -30.61 -77.15
N ASN A 6 11.69 -29.32 -77.28
CA ASN A 6 11.90 -28.44 -76.14
C ASN A 6 10.63 -28.29 -75.30
N ASP A 7 9.45 -28.23 -75.94
CA ASP A 7 8.16 -28.17 -75.25
C ASP A 7 7.84 -29.49 -74.52
N ALA A 8 8.20 -30.63 -75.11
CA ALA A 8 8.02 -31.95 -74.48
C ALA A 8 8.99 -32.18 -73.31
N GLU A 9 10.24 -31.72 -73.41
CA GLU A 9 11.23 -31.79 -72.33
C GLU A 9 10.87 -30.86 -71.16
N ALA A 10 10.38 -29.65 -71.45
CA ALA A 10 9.87 -28.74 -70.42
C ALA A 10 8.62 -29.29 -69.72
N PHE A 11 7.72 -29.92 -70.47
CA PHE A 11 6.54 -30.60 -69.90
C PHE A 11 6.92 -31.80 -69.03
N ALA A 12 7.87 -32.62 -69.47
CA ALA A 12 8.37 -33.76 -68.70
C ALA A 12 9.06 -33.32 -67.40
N ALA A 13 9.92 -32.29 -67.45
CA ALA A 13 10.55 -31.72 -66.25
C ALA A 13 9.53 -31.16 -65.25
N THR A 14 8.42 -30.58 -65.75
CA THR A 14 7.33 -30.10 -64.90
C THR A 14 6.58 -31.27 -64.24
N LEU A 15 6.33 -32.35 -64.99
CA LEU A 15 5.66 -33.55 -64.47
C LEU A 15 6.52 -34.29 -63.43
N ASP A 16 7.85 -34.33 -63.63
CA ASP A 16 8.79 -34.85 -62.65
C ASP A 16 8.75 -34.03 -61.35
N LEU A 17 8.74 -32.70 -61.45
CA LEU A 17 8.61 -31.84 -60.27
C LEU A 17 7.26 -32.02 -59.55
N ILE A 18 6.16 -32.22 -60.27
CA ILE A 18 4.83 -32.47 -59.66
C ILE A 18 4.84 -33.74 -58.81
N ASN A 19 5.46 -34.81 -59.32
CA ASN A 19 5.46 -36.13 -58.68
C ASN A 19 6.61 -36.35 -57.69
N ASP A 20 7.67 -35.53 -57.72
CA ASP A 20 8.78 -35.60 -56.78
C ASP A 20 8.37 -35.05 -55.40
N LEU A 21 8.09 -35.93 -54.45
CA LEU A 21 7.70 -35.55 -53.08
C LEU A 21 8.84 -34.89 -52.28
N SER A 22 10.10 -34.98 -52.73
CA SER A 22 11.24 -34.40 -52.01
C SER A 22 11.42 -32.89 -52.25
N GLN A 23 10.77 -32.35 -53.28
CA GLN A 23 10.84 -30.94 -53.64
C GLN A 23 9.46 -30.28 -53.47
N ALA A 24 9.44 -29.02 -53.02
CA ALA A 24 8.20 -28.27 -52.94
C ALA A 24 7.78 -27.71 -54.32
N TYR A 25 6.48 -27.62 -54.57
CA TYR A 25 5.95 -26.85 -55.70
C TYR A 25 5.46 -25.50 -55.21
N GLU A 26 5.84 -24.40 -55.88
CA GLU A 26 5.53 -23.05 -55.41
C GLU A 26 4.32 -22.46 -56.15
N PHE A 27 3.40 -21.85 -55.40
CA PHE A 27 2.37 -20.96 -55.94
C PHE A 27 2.60 -19.53 -55.43
N PRO A 28 2.44 -18.52 -56.29
CA PRO A 28 2.61 -17.13 -55.87
C PRO A 28 1.54 -16.69 -54.87
N THR A 29 0.31 -17.23 -54.98
CA THR A 29 -0.79 -16.88 -54.09
C THR A 29 -1.69 -18.07 -53.76
N VAL A 30 -2.42 -17.98 -52.65
CA VAL A 30 -3.54 -18.87 -52.32
C VAL A 30 -4.52 -18.95 -53.50
N ALA A 31 -4.85 -17.82 -54.13
CA ALA A 31 -5.76 -17.79 -55.27
C ALA A 31 -5.22 -18.57 -56.48
N ALA A 32 -3.92 -18.49 -56.74
CA ALA A 32 -3.27 -19.26 -57.81
C ALA A 32 -3.31 -20.77 -57.55
N PHE A 33 -3.07 -21.19 -56.30
CA PHE A 33 -3.25 -22.60 -55.92
C PHE A 33 -4.71 -23.05 -56.14
N LYS A 34 -5.68 -22.29 -55.64
CA LYS A 34 -7.11 -22.65 -55.74
C LYS A 34 -7.56 -22.83 -57.18
N ALA A 35 -7.10 -21.96 -58.08
CA ALA A 35 -7.45 -21.99 -59.49
C ALA A 35 -6.69 -23.07 -60.30
N SER A 36 -5.58 -23.60 -59.77
CA SER A 36 -4.73 -24.58 -60.47
C SER A 36 -5.51 -25.81 -60.90
N LEU A 37 -5.34 -26.21 -62.16
CA LEU A 37 -5.88 -27.47 -62.71
C LEU A 37 -4.97 -28.67 -62.41
N ILE A 38 -3.83 -28.46 -61.73
CA ILE A 38 -2.87 -29.51 -61.40
C ILE A 38 -3.37 -30.28 -60.17
N GLU A 39 -3.59 -31.58 -60.36
CA GLU A 39 -3.77 -32.54 -59.28
C GLU A 39 -2.39 -33.04 -58.82
N PHE A 40 -2.10 -32.87 -57.54
CA PHE A 40 -0.84 -33.27 -56.93
C PHE A 40 -1.05 -34.57 -56.13
N PRO A 41 -0.03 -35.43 -56.00
CA PRO A 41 -0.13 -36.60 -55.13
C PRO A 41 -0.25 -36.19 -53.65
N ASP A 42 -1.01 -36.98 -52.87
CA ASP A 42 -1.09 -36.82 -51.42
C ASP A 42 0.31 -36.82 -50.78
N GLY A 43 0.53 -35.90 -49.85
CA GLY A 43 1.83 -35.68 -49.20
C GLY A 43 2.78 -34.76 -49.97
N LYS A 44 2.44 -34.32 -51.19
CA LYS A 44 3.24 -33.30 -51.91
C LYS A 44 3.31 -32.01 -51.09
N THR A 45 4.52 -31.47 -50.90
CA THR A 45 4.68 -30.17 -50.27
C THR A 45 4.40 -29.04 -51.28
N ILE A 46 3.49 -28.14 -50.92
CA ILE A 46 3.19 -26.90 -51.63
C ILE A 46 3.69 -25.73 -50.80
N ARG A 47 4.42 -24.81 -51.42
CA ARG A 47 4.80 -23.53 -50.81
C ARG A 47 3.91 -22.42 -51.35
N LEU A 48 3.23 -21.71 -50.46
CA LEU A 48 2.48 -20.50 -50.81
C LEU A 48 3.33 -19.29 -50.45
N LEU A 49 3.72 -18.50 -51.46
CA LEU A 49 4.63 -17.38 -51.27
C LEU A 49 3.98 -16.17 -50.59
N ASP A 50 2.70 -15.93 -50.82
CA ASP A 50 1.92 -14.87 -50.15
C ASP A 50 1.66 -15.14 -48.66
N ARG A 51 1.76 -16.40 -48.24
CA ARG A 51 1.67 -16.82 -46.82
C ARG A 51 3.04 -17.06 -46.18
N ASP A 52 4.10 -17.11 -46.98
CA ASP A 52 5.42 -17.64 -46.62
C ASP A 52 5.33 -18.92 -45.78
N ALA A 53 4.60 -19.91 -46.31
CA ALA A 53 4.26 -21.13 -45.59
C ALA A 53 4.30 -22.38 -46.48
N LYS A 54 4.52 -23.52 -45.85
CA LYS A 54 4.51 -24.85 -46.49
C LYS A 54 3.26 -25.63 -46.06
N PHE A 55 2.70 -26.37 -47.01
CA PHE A 55 1.52 -27.18 -46.81
C PHE A 55 1.72 -28.57 -47.41
N ASN A 56 1.07 -29.58 -46.85
CA ASN A 56 0.99 -30.91 -47.46
C ASN A 56 -0.32 -31.07 -48.22
N VAL A 57 -0.27 -31.62 -49.43
CA VAL A 57 -1.47 -32.01 -50.17
C VAL A 57 -2.18 -33.15 -49.43
N ILE A 58 -3.49 -33.01 -49.28
CA ILE A 58 -4.39 -34.02 -48.75
C ILE A 58 -5.54 -34.26 -49.72
N SER A 59 -6.09 -35.47 -49.71
CA SER A 59 -7.20 -35.84 -50.57
C SER A 59 -8.52 -35.19 -50.15
N GLY A 60 -9.33 -34.78 -51.13
CA GLY A 60 -10.65 -34.22 -50.94
C GLY A 60 -10.67 -32.76 -50.48
N THR A 61 -11.88 -32.20 -50.39
CA THR A 61 -12.12 -30.79 -50.04
C THR A 61 -12.97 -30.59 -48.77
N GLY A 62 -13.47 -31.69 -48.18
CA GLY A 62 -14.49 -31.65 -47.12
C GLY A 62 -14.02 -31.13 -45.76
N THR A 63 -12.71 -31.02 -45.52
CA THR A 63 -12.12 -30.55 -44.24
C THR A 63 -11.60 -29.11 -44.32
N ALA A 64 -11.70 -28.46 -45.48
CA ALA A 64 -11.13 -27.13 -45.68
C ALA A 64 -11.86 -26.07 -44.84
N ASN A 65 -11.07 -25.26 -44.14
CA ASN A 65 -11.55 -24.15 -43.32
C ASN A 65 -11.03 -22.78 -43.81
N THR A 66 -10.35 -22.75 -44.96
CA THR A 66 -9.78 -21.56 -45.60
C THR A 66 -8.62 -20.88 -44.86
N PHE A 67 -8.27 -21.38 -43.68
CA PHE A 67 -7.19 -20.88 -42.84
C PHE A 67 -5.96 -21.78 -43.00
N ASN A 68 -5.85 -22.83 -42.17
CA ASN A 68 -4.79 -23.82 -42.22
C ASN A 68 -5.10 -24.98 -43.19
N ILE A 69 -6.34 -25.15 -43.64
CA ILE A 69 -6.68 -26.12 -44.70
C ILE A 69 -7.37 -25.40 -45.86
N ILE A 70 -6.73 -25.41 -47.02
CA ILE A 70 -7.15 -24.67 -48.22
C ILE A 70 -7.56 -25.66 -49.31
N ALA A 71 -8.83 -25.67 -49.68
CA ALA A 71 -9.34 -26.49 -50.78
C ALA A 71 -9.06 -25.85 -52.15
N SER A 72 -8.68 -26.68 -53.13
CA SER A 72 -8.73 -26.30 -54.54
C SER A 72 -10.18 -26.06 -54.98
N THR A 73 -10.38 -25.14 -55.92
CA THR A 73 -11.68 -24.91 -56.59
C THR A 73 -11.80 -25.65 -57.92
N SER A 74 -10.70 -26.28 -58.37
CA SER A 74 -10.58 -26.87 -59.71
C SER A 74 -10.44 -28.39 -59.69
N VAL A 75 -9.84 -28.95 -58.62
CA VAL A 75 -9.62 -30.38 -58.45
C VAL A 75 -9.99 -30.82 -57.02
N SER A 76 -10.24 -32.11 -56.80
CA SER A 76 -10.71 -32.65 -55.52
C SER A 76 -9.57 -32.89 -54.52
N GLN A 77 -8.82 -31.84 -54.18
CA GLN A 77 -7.72 -31.87 -53.20
C GLN A 77 -7.72 -30.63 -52.31
N SER A 78 -7.05 -30.73 -51.16
CA SER A 78 -6.73 -29.59 -50.30
C SER A 78 -5.25 -29.58 -49.96
N ILE A 79 -4.80 -28.48 -49.37
CA ILE A 79 -3.49 -28.38 -48.74
C ILE A 79 -3.66 -28.04 -47.26
N GLU A 80 -2.98 -28.77 -46.39
CA GLU A 80 -2.97 -28.56 -44.94
C GLU A 80 -1.64 -27.97 -44.50
N LEU A 81 -1.70 -26.89 -43.71
CA LEU A 81 -0.55 -26.15 -43.24
C LEU A 81 0.35 -27.05 -42.38
N ILE A 82 1.64 -27.05 -42.71
CA ILE A 82 2.67 -27.63 -41.86
C ILE A 82 2.96 -26.62 -40.77
N ASN A 83 2.32 -26.77 -39.62
CA ASN A 83 2.48 -25.85 -38.50
C ASN A 83 3.90 -25.94 -37.91
N GLU A 84 4.54 -24.77 -37.82
CA GLU A 84 5.77 -24.58 -37.07
C GLU A 84 5.46 -24.07 -35.66
N SER A 85 6.44 -24.13 -34.76
CA SER A 85 6.35 -23.52 -33.42
C SER A 85 7.37 -22.38 -33.33
N PRO A 86 6.95 -21.14 -33.03
CA PRO A 86 5.58 -20.73 -32.70
C PRO A 86 4.65 -20.71 -33.93
N VAL A 87 3.34 -20.86 -33.70
CA VAL A 87 2.32 -20.80 -34.76
C VAL A 87 2.15 -19.37 -35.23
N ASN A 88 2.30 -19.10 -36.52
CA ASN A 88 2.27 -17.75 -37.08
C ASN A 88 0.90 -17.39 -37.68
N VAL A 89 0.27 -16.32 -37.20
CA VAL A 89 -1.07 -15.89 -37.67
C VAL A 89 -1.12 -15.55 -39.17
N LYS A 90 -0.04 -15.04 -39.76
CA LYS A 90 0.00 -14.73 -41.20
C LYS A 90 0.05 -15.98 -42.07
N GLN A 91 0.74 -17.03 -41.61
CA GLN A 91 0.73 -18.33 -42.30
C GLN A 91 -0.68 -18.95 -42.29
N TRP A 92 -1.43 -18.75 -41.18
CA TRP A 92 -2.84 -19.13 -41.05
C TRP A 92 -3.80 -18.24 -41.87
N GLY A 93 -3.35 -17.05 -42.27
CA GLY A 93 -4.06 -16.19 -43.21
C GLY A 93 -4.55 -14.85 -42.67
N ALA A 94 -4.08 -14.44 -41.50
CA ALA A 94 -4.29 -13.08 -41.04
C ALA A 94 -3.54 -12.11 -41.96
N THR A 95 -4.15 -10.98 -42.28
CA THR A 95 -3.59 -9.99 -43.19
C THR A 95 -2.72 -9.00 -42.41
N GLY A 96 -3.18 -8.54 -41.24
CA GLY A 96 -2.43 -7.59 -40.41
C GLY A 96 -2.28 -6.21 -41.07
N ASP A 97 -3.27 -5.78 -41.84
CA ASP A 97 -3.28 -4.52 -42.62
C ASP A 97 -4.08 -3.38 -41.94
N GLY A 98 -4.67 -3.63 -40.77
CA GLY A 98 -5.53 -2.70 -40.04
C GLY A 98 -6.93 -2.52 -40.62
N ILE A 99 -7.28 -3.22 -41.71
CA ILE A 99 -8.53 -3.07 -42.45
C ILE A 99 -9.32 -4.38 -42.46
N THR A 100 -8.66 -5.48 -42.78
CA THR A 100 -9.25 -6.81 -42.86
C THR A 100 -9.60 -7.31 -41.46
N ASP A 101 -10.82 -7.83 -41.28
CA ASP A 101 -11.23 -8.44 -40.00
C ASP A 101 -10.54 -9.81 -39.83
N ASP A 102 -9.42 -9.82 -39.12
CA ASP A 102 -8.56 -11.00 -38.92
C ASP A 102 -9.10 -11.94 -37.83
N ARG A 103 -10.21 -11.59 -37.16
CA ARG A 103 -10.68 -12.30 -35.95
C ARG A 103 -10.92 -13.79 -36.16
N LEU A 104 -11.48 -14.22 -37.29
CA LEU A 104 -11.83 -15.63 -37.49
C LEU A 104 -10.58 -16.49 -37.65
N VAL A 105 -9.56 -15.97 -38.34
CA VAL A 105 -8.27 -16.64 -38.49
C VAL A 105 -7.56 -16.72 -37.14
N ILE A 106 -7.53 -15.60 -36.41
CA ILE A 106 -6.89 -15.52 -35.10
C ILE A 106 -7.58 -16.44 -34.09
N PHE A 107 -8.91 -16.49 -34.06
CA PHE A 107 -9.66 -17.40 -33.19
C PHE A 107 -9.35 -18.86 -33.49
N ALA A 108 -9.36 -19.26 -34.77
CA ALA A 108 -9.02 -20.62 -35.16
C ALA A 108 -7.58 -20.99 -34.77
N ALA A 109 -6.64 -20.05 -34.92
CA ALA A 109 -5.25 -20.25 -34.49
C ALA A 109 -5.11 -20.31 -32.95
N MET A 110 -5.87 -19.49 -32.21
CA MET A 110 -5.91 -19.54 -30.74
C MET A 110 -6.51 -20.85 -30.23
N ASP A 111 -7.59 -21.35 -30.85
CA ASP A 111 -8.19 -22.66 -30.53
C ASP A 111 -7.15 -23.77 -30.72
N PHE A 112 -6.46 -23.77 -31.87
CA PHE A 112 -5.40 -24.74 -32.18
C PHE A 112 -4.24 -24.68 -31.17
N VAL A 113 -3.70 -23.49 -30.92
CA VAL A 113 -2.54 -23.31 -30.04
C VAL A 113 -2.87 -23.62 -28.59
N SER A 114 -4.02 -23.16 -28.09
CA SER A 114 -4.42 -23.36 -26.70
C SER A 114 -4.69 -24.82 -26.37
N ALA A 115 -5.18 -25.62 -27.34
CA ALA A 115 -5.31 -27.07 -27.21
C ALA A 115 -3.95 -27.79 -27.08
N LEU A 116 -2.85 -27.14 -27.47
CA LEU A 116 -1.48 -27.66 -27.41
C LEU A 116 -0.63 -26.99 -26.32
N SER A 117 -1.20 -26.10 -25.51
CA SER A 117 -0.47 -25.26 -24.57
C SER A 117 0.68 -24.48 -25.23
N GLY A 118 0.47 -24.02 -26.46
CA GLY A 118 1.52 -23.50 -27.35
C GLY A 118 1.68 -21.98 -27.35
N THR A 119 2.46 -21.50 -28.33
CA THR A 119 2.66 -20.06 -28.60
C THR A 119 2.04 -19.66 -29.93
N LEU A 120 1.20 -18.64 -29.91
CA LEU A 120 0.68 -17.94 -31.08
C LEU A 120 1.51 -16.68 -31.30
N TYR A 121 2.14 -16.60 -32.45
CA TYR A 121 3.04 -15.53 -32.85
C TYR A 121 2.40 -14.61 -33.89
N PHE A 122 2.53 -13.32 -33.62
CA PHE A 122 2.07 -12.19 -34.41
C PHE A 122 3.29 -11.49 -35.00
N PRO A 123 3.57 -11.65 -36.30
CA PRO A 123 4.53 -10.79 -36.98
C PRO A 123 4.07 -9.32 -36.94
N ILE A 124 4.99 -8.38 -37.19
CA ILE A 124 4.63 -6.96 -37.37
C ILE A 124 3.42 -6.79 -38.32
N GLY A 125 2.42 -6.04 -37.85
CA GLY A 125 1.15 -5.82 -38.54
C GLY A 125 0.10 -5.23 -37.58
N ASP A 126 -0.99 -4.71 -38.15
CA ASP A 126 -2.16 -4.27 -37.39
C ASP A 126 -3.32 -5.24 -37.62
N TYR A 127 -3.61 -6.08 -36.64
CA TYR A 127 -4.60 -7.13 -36.71
C TYR A 127 -5.94 -6.61 -36.18
N ARG A 128 -6.83 -6.25 -37.10
CA ARG A 128 -8.15 -5.72 -36.76
C ARG A 128 -9.08 -6.86 -36.32
N MET A 129 -9.72 -6.68 -35.17
CA MET A 129 -10.66 -7.63 -34.57
C MET A 129 -11.97 -6.96 -34.24
N THR A 130 -13.08 -7.44 -34.81
CA THR A 130 -14.42 -6.87 -34.54
C THR A 130 -15.14 -7.52 -33.34
N ALA A 131 -14.56 -8.57 -32.75
CA ALA A 131 -15.07 -9.29 -31.58
C ALA A 131 -13.92 -9.93 -30.78
N GLY A 132 -14.18 -10.27 -29.51
CA GLY A 132 -13.23 -10.88 -28.58
C GLY A 132 -13.27 -12.41 -28.55
N TYR A 133 -12.17 -13.01 -28.10
CA TYR A 133 -11.96 -14.45 -27.94
C TYR A 133 -12.17 -14.91 -26.49
N THR A 134 -12.99 -15.95 -26.28
CA THR A 134 -13.19 -16.54 -24.94
C THR A 134 -12.53 -17.91 -24.85
N ASN A 135 -11.47 -18.02 -24.05
CA ASN A 135 -10.86 -19.31 -23.73
C ASN A 135 -11.61 -19.97 -22.56
N SER A 136 -12.41 -20.99 -22.90
CA SER A 136 -13.21 -21.77 -21.95
C SER A 136 -12.58 -23.14 -21.62
N GLY A 137 -11.39 -23.43 -22.13
CA GLY A 137 -10.69 -24.69 -21.85
C GLY A 137 -9.93 -24.64 -20.52
N ALA A 138 -10.09 -25.66 -19.69
CA ALA A 138 -9.29 -25.82 -18.48
C ALA A 138 -7.90 -26.38 -18.84
N ASN A 139 -6.85 -25.73 -18.34
CA ASN A 139 -5.43 -25.99 -18.64
C ASN A 139 -5.04 -25.78 -20.12
N ASN A 140 -5.86 -25.03 -20.87
CA ASN A 140 -5.54 -24.60 -22.22
C ASN A 140 -4.66 -23.35 -22.16
N ASP A 141 -3.46 -23.53 -21.63
CA ASP A 141 -2.45 -22.48 -21.49
C ASP A 141 -2.12 -21.88 -22.87
N ILE A 142 -1.82 -20.59 -22.93
CA ILE A 142 -1.52 -19.93 -24.20
C ILE A 142 -0.52 -18.79 -24.01
N ARG A 143 0.45 -18.72 -24.91
CA ARG A 143 1.34 -17.56 -25.06
C ARG A 143 0.99 -16.80 -26.34
N LEU A 144 0.77 -15.49 -26.21
CA LEU A 144 0.64 -14.55 -27.31
C LEU A 144 1.95 -13.78 -27.43
N LEU A 145 2.62 -13.89 -28.58
CA LEU A 145 3.95 -13.34 -28.81
C LEU A 145 3.95 -12.39 -30.01
N GLY A 146 4.42 -11.16 -29.85
CA GLY A 146 4.60 -10.19 -30.92
C GLY A 146 6.05 -9.71 -31.06
N GLU A 147 6.30 -8.92 -32.11
CA GLU A 147 7.62 -8.36 -32.45
C GLU A 147 7.82 -6.91 -31.98
N GLY A 148 7.76 -6.73 -30.66
CA GLY A 148 8.29 -5.55 -29.98
C GLY A 148 7.29 -4.44 -29.68
N VAL A 149 7.60 -3.71 -28.61
CA VAL A 149 7.08 -2.38 -28.30
C VAL A 149 8.27 -1.52 -27.87
N ASN A 150 8.49 -0.37 -28.52
CA ASN A 150 9.45 0.61 -28.02
C ASN A 150 8.70 1.53 -27.05
N ARG A 151 9.24 1.63 -25.84
CA ARG A 151 8.64 2.33 -24.69
C ARG A 151 8.80 3.85 -24.74
N GLU A 152 9.55 4.40 -25.71
CA GLU A 152 9.80 5.84 -25.80
C GLU A 152 9.61 6.46 -27.21
N ASN A 153 9.09 7.69 -27.19
CA ASN A 153 9.08 8.73 -28.25
C ASN A 153 8.21 8.48 -29.51
N LEU A 154 6.92 8.80 -29.36
CA LEU A 154 5.87 8.84 -30.41
C LEU A 154 6.02 9.95 -31.46
N LYS A 155 7.23 10.23 -31.96
CA LYS A 155 7.38 11.06 -33.18
C LYS A 155 7.33 10.24 -34.47
N VAL A 156 7.20 8.91 -34.40
CA VAL A 156 7.16 8.01 -35.56
C VAL A 156 6.07 6.94 -35.35
N PRO A 157 5.28 6.57 -36.38
CA PRO A 157 4.37 5.43 -36.32
C PRO A 157 5.12 4.18 -35.86
N GLN A 158 4.63 3.53 -34.80
CA GLN A 158 5.27 2.34 -34.27
C GLN A 158 5.10 1.18 -35.27
N VAL A 159 6.22 0.64 -35.74
CA VAL A 159 6.25 -0.58 -36.56
C VAL A 159 6.32 -1.75 -35.57
N ALA A 160 5.15 -2.23 -35.15
CA ALA A 160 5.00 -3.20 -34.08
C ALA A 160 3.87 -4.19 -34.38
N SER A 161 3.80 -5.25 -33.60
CA SER A 161 2.68 -6.20 -33.63
C SER A 161 1.51 -5.62 -32.83
N THR A 162 0.49 -5.14 -33.54
CA THR A 162 -0.64 -4.43 -32.94
C THR A 162 -1.91 -5.23 -33.12
N ILE A 163 -2.69 -5.36 -32.05
CA ILE A 163 -4.03 -5.92 -32.09
C ILE A 163 -5.02 -4.79 -31.82
N THR A 164 -5.87 -4.51 -32.80
CA THR A 164 -6.84 -3.42 -32.74
C THR A 164 -8.25 -3.98 -32.60
N VAL A 165 -8.91 -3.71 -31.47
CA VAL A 165 -10.35 -4.02 -31.33
C VAL A 165 -11.17 -2.88 -31.93
N ASP A 166 -11.91 -3.20 -32.98
CA ASP A 166 -12.78 -2.28 -33.70
C ASP A 166 -14.25 -2.68 -33.51
N SER A 167 -14.83 -2.17 -32.43
CA SER A 167 -16.25 -2.35 -32.11
C SER A 167 -16.76 -1.15 -31.33
N THR A 168 -17.92 -0.59 -31.66
CA THR A 168 -18.53 0.49 -30.84
C THR A 168 -19.26 -0.04 -29.60
N ASN A 169 -19.28 -1.37 -29.40
CA ASN A 169 -19.96 -1.99 -28.27
C ASN A 169 -19.12 -1.85 -26.98
N PRO A 170 -19.62 -1.21 -25.91
CA PRO A 170 -18.93 -1.15 -24.62
C PRO A 170 -18.57 -2.53 -24.04
N ALA A 171 -19.34 -3.56 -24.38
CA ALA A 171 -19.11 -4.94 -23.94
C ALA A 171 -18.12 -5.73 -24.82
N SER A 172 -17.58 -5.13 -25.90
CA SER A 172 -16.51 -5.78 -26.67
C SER A 172 -15.26 -5.95 -25.81
N PHE A 173 -14.44 -6.93 -26.15
CA PHE A 173 -13.19 -7.23 -25.46
C PHE A 173 -12.20 -7.86 -26.43
N PHE A 174 -10.96 -8.09 -25.99
CA PHE A 174 -9.99 -8.85 -26.75
C PHE A 174 -9.95 -10.31 -26.29
N TYR A 175 -9.66 -10.54 -25.02
CA TYR A 175 -9.46 -11.88 -24.46
C TYR A 175 -10.23 -12.07 -23.15
N LYS A 176 -10.98 -13.16 -23.04
CA LYS A 176 -11.63 -13.58 -21.81
C LYS A 176 -11.12 -14.94 -21.37
N GLN A 177 -10.52 -14.98 -20.19
CA GLN A 177 -10.21 -16.20 -19.46
C GLN A 177 -11.45 -16.67 -18.68
N ALA A 178 -12.18 -17.64 -19.24
CA ALA A 178 -13.38 -18.21 -18.64
C ALA A 178 -13.13 -19.55 -17.92
N SER A 179 -11.89 -20.04 -17.92
CA SER A 179 -11.46 -21.25 -17.20
C SER A 179 -10.03 -21.13 -16.70
N ARG A 180 -9.65 -21.99 -15.75
CA ARG A 180 -8.28 -22.02 -15.21
C ARG A 180 -7.28 -22.39 -16.31
N HIS A 181 -6.34 -21.50 -16.61
CA HIS A 181 -5.17 -21.73 -17.47
C HIS A 181 -4.15 -20.60 -17.25
N PHE A 182 -2.95 -20.77 -17.80
CA PHE A 182 -1.90 -19.76 -17.82
C PHE A 182 -1.96 -18.94 -19.12
N LEU A 183 -1.98 -17.62 -18.98
CA LEU A 183 -1.89 -16.67 -20.10
C LEU A 183 -0.54 -15.93 -20.05
N GLN A 184 0.24 -16.01 -21.11
CA GLN A 184 1.42 -15.15 -21.29
C GLN A 184 1.22 -14.23 -22.50
N VAL A 185 1.54 -12.94 -22.34
CA VAL A 185 1.43 -11.94 -23.41
C VAL A 185 2.75 -11.17 -23.49
N GLU A 186 3.34 -11.11 -24.67
CA GLU A 186 4.67 -10.52 -24.84
C GLU A 186 4.83 -9.77 -26.16
N GLY A 187 5.40 -8.57 -26.12
CA GLY A 187 5.82 -7.83 -27.32
C GLY A 187 4.67 -7.35 -28.19
N LEU A 188 3.52 -7.01 -27.60
CA LEU A 188 2.28 -6.66 -28.31
C LEU A 188 1.76 -5.28 -27.89
N ILE A 189 1.14 -4.59 -28.85
CA ILE A 189 0.32 -3.40 -28.60
C ILE A 189 -1.15 -3.79 -28.67
N PHE A 190 -1.94 -3.37 -27.69
CA PHE A 190 -3.38 -3.49 -27.69
C PHE A 190 -4.02 -2.11 -27.83
N ARG A 191 -4.77 -1.90 -28.91
CA ARG A 191 -5.33 -0.60 -29.24
C ARG A 191 -6.83 -0.65 -29.45
N SER A 192 -7.55 0.36 -28.96
CA SER A 192 -8.94 0.62 -29.35
C SER A 192 -8.99 1.44 -30.63
N ALA A 193 -9.74 1.00 -31.65
CA ALA A 193 -9.96 1.84 -32.84
C ALA A 193 -10.80 3.09 -32.50
N GLN A 194 -11.65 3.00 -31.48
CA GLN A 194 -12.49 4.08 -30.97
C GLN A 194 -12.81 3.88 -29.49
N TYR A 195 -13.13 4.98 -28.81
CA TYR A 195 -13.72 4.95 -27.47
C TYR A 195 -15.07 4.21 -27.50
N ALA A 196 -15.29 3.30 -26.55
CA ALA A 196 -16.61 2.70 -26.28
C ALA A 196 -17.02 2.77 -24.81
N GLY A 197 -16.20 3.32 -23.93
CA GLY A 197 -16.54 3.52 -22.52
C GLY A 197 -16.59 2.24 -21.71
N ASN A 198 -15.80 2.15 -20.64
CA ASN A 198 -15.67 0.96 -19.79
C ASN A 198 -15.32 -0.35 -20.53
N ARG A 199 -14.87 -0.30 -21.80
CA ARG A 199 -14.48 -1.48 -22.55
C ARG A 199 -13.33 -2.21 -21.86
N LYS A 200 -13.47 -3.52 -21.70
CA LYS A 200 -12.47 -4.38 -21.06
C LYS A 200 -11.65 -5.09 -22.12
N TYR A 201 -10.32 -5.12 -22.03
CA TYR A 201 -9.53 -5.89 -23.01
C TYR A 201 -9.27 -7.31 -22.56
N PHE A 202 -8.66 -7.47 -21.40
CA PHE A 202 -8.41 -8.74 -20.76
C PHE A 202 -9.37 -8.91 -19.59
N ILE A 203 -10.23 -9.94 -19.68
CA ILE A 203 -11.23 -10.27 -18.65
C ILE A 203 -10.83 -11.58 -17.99
N PHE A 204 -10.65 -11.55 -16.67
CA PHE A 204 -10.40 -12.74 -15.86
C PHE A 204 -11.66 -13.08 -15.04
N ASP A 205 -12.33 -14.20 -15.37
CA ASP A 205 -13.70 -14.51 -14.91
C ASP A 205 -13.90 -15.92 -14.35
N ASN A 206 -12.81 -16.64 -14.08
CA ASN A 206 -12.90 -17.92 -13.39
C ASN A 206 -11.66 -18.14 -12.53
N GLY A 207 -11.84 -18.70 -11.33
CA GLY A 207 -10.77 -18.92 -10.36
C GLY A 207 -9.60 -19.74 -10.91
N GLY A 208 -8.41 -19.50 -10.38
CA GLY A 208 -7.16 -20.16 -10.76
C GLY A 208 -6.41 -19.50 -11.93
N ALA A 209 -6.72 -18.26 -12.27
CA ALA A 209 -5.99 -17.53 -13.31
C ALA A 209 -4.52 -17.31 -12.91
N VAL A 210 -3.61 -17.48 -13.87
CA VAL A 210 -2.24 -17.01 -13.77
C VAL A 210 -1.95 -16.28 -15.07
N HIS A 211 -1.41 -15.07 -14.99
CA HIS A 211 -1.15 -14.28 -16.19
C HIS A 211 0.13 -13.45 -16.07
N ASN A 212 0.87 -13.39 -17.16
CA ASN A 212 2.13 -12.66 -17.25
C ASN A 212 2.14 -11.78 -18.50
N PHE A 213 2.37 -10.49 -18.31
CA PHE A 213 2.52 -9.51 -19.37
C PHE A 213 3.94 -8.98 -19.36
N GLN A 214 4.61 -9.03 -20.50
CA GLN A 214 5.97 -8.56 -20.64
C GLN A 214 6.14 -7.71 -21.90
N ASN A 215 6.64 -6.49 -21.77
CA ASN A 215 6.87 -5.61 -22.93
C ASN A 215 5.57 -5.42 -23.74
N VAL A 216 4.52 -4.91 -23.07
CA VAL A 216 3.17 -4.72 -23.65
C VAL A 216 2.76 -3.26 -23.52
N ASN A 217 2.12 -2.73 -24.56
CA ASN A 217 1.55 -1.38 -24.52
C ASN A 217 0.03 -1.42 -24.74
N PHE A 218 -0.72 -0.62 -23.98
CA PHE A 218 -2.14 -0.40 -24.17
C PHE A 218 -2.38 1.04 -24.63
N GLU A 219 -3.17 1.20 -25.70
CA GLU A 219 -3.41 2.50 -26.34
C GLU A 219 -4.90 2.78 -26.51
N GLY A 220 -5.41 3.82 -25.85
CA GLY A 220 -6.83 4.19 -25.98
C GLY A 220 -7.79 3.19 -25.34
N VAL A 221 -7.35 2.35 -24.40
CA VAL A 221 -8.14 1.26 -23.83
C VAL A 221 -8.70 1.67 -22.47
N GLU A 222 -10.02 1.63 -22.28
CA GLU A 222 -10.66 2.15 -21.07
C GLU A 222 -10.39 1.31 -19.81
N LYS A 223 -10.51 -0.02 -19.88
CA LYS A 223 -10.20 -0.94 -18.78
C LYS A 223 -9.32 -2.11 -19.28
N PRO A 224 -8.01 -1.88 -19.48
CA PRO A 224 -7.11 -2.87 -20.06
C PRO A 224 -7.15 -4.24 -19.38
N ILE A 225 -6.99 -4.24 -18.06
CA ILE A 225 -6.93 -5.44 -17.23
C ILE A 225 -8.12 -5.44 -16.28
N ASN A 226 -9.03 -6.40 -16.41
CA ASN A 226 -10.25 -6.48 -15.61
C ASN A 226 -10.36 -7.80 -14.84
N TYR A 227 -10.45 -7.69 -13.51
CA TYR A 227 -10.71 -8.80 -12.60
C TYR A 227 -12.17 -8.77 -12.17
N THR A 228 -12.95 -9.74 -12.63
CA THR A 228 -14.36 -9.86 -12.22
C THR A 228 -14.47 -10.38 -10.78
N ALA A 229 -15.69 -10.38 -10.24
CA ALA A 229 -15.96 -10.97 -8.93
C ALA A 229 -15.74 -12.49 -8.84
N ASN A 230 -15.68 -13.21 -9.97
CA ASN A 230 -15.39 -14.64 -10.03
C ASN A 230 -13.90 -14.95 -10.21
N CYS A 231 -13.06 -13.92 -10.36
CA CYS A 231 -11.63 -14.09 -10.49
C CYS A 231 -11.02 -14.58 -9.17
N TYR A 232 -10.02 -15.46 -9.27
CA TYR A 232 -9.08 -15.73 -8.18
C TYR A 232 -7.74 -16.08 -8.80
N PHE A 233 -6.84 -15.12 -8.98
CA PHE A 233 -5.52 -15.42 -9.52
C PHE A 233 -4.51 -15.77 -8.42
N GLN A 234 -3.66 -16.76 -8.68
CA GLN A 234 -2.60 -17.13 -7.73
C GLN A 234 -1.40 -16.19 -7.83
N ASN A 235 -1.05 -15.83 -9.07
CA ASN A 235 0.05 -14.93 -9.38
C ASN A 235 -0.27 -14.18 -10.67
N ALA A 236 -0.06 -12.87 -10.66
CA ALA A 236 -0.12 -12.00 -11.81
C ALA A 236 1.17 -11.17 -11.88
N ALA A 237 1.80 -11.08 -13.05
CA ALA A 237 3.00 -10.29 -13.24
C ALA A 237 2.89 -9.37 -14.46
N PHE A 238 3.27 -8.12 -14.28
CA PHE A 238 3.32 -7.10 -15.32
C PHE A 238 4.73 -6.51 -15.30
N ARG A 239 5.51 -6.84 -16.33
CA ARG A 239 6.87 -6.35 -16.51
C ARG A 239 6.94 -5.54 -17.76
N ASP A 240 7.53 -4.37 -17.65
CA ASP A 240 7.71 -3.53 -18.82
C ASP A 240 6.37 -3.21 -19.55
N VAL A 241 5.32 -2.85 -18.79
CA VAL A 241 3.98 -2.56 -19.34
C VAL A 241 3.66 -1.07 -19.31
N GLN A 242 3.19 -0.53 -20.45
CA GLN A 242 2.74 0.86 -20.58
C GLN A 242 1.23 0.95 -20.83
N PHE A 243 0.58 1.89 -20.17
CA PHE A 243 -0.82 2.27 -20.38
C PHE A 243 -0.88 3.71 -20.89
N ARG A 244 -0.94 3.89 -22.22
CA ARG A 244 -0.98 5.21 -22.80
C ARG A 244 -2.40 5.60 -23.20
N ALA A 245 -2.84 6.76 -22.73
CA ALA A 245 -4.21 7.25 -22.94
C ALA A 245 -5.25 6.14 -22.69
N SER A 246 -5.01 5.35 -21.64
CA SER A 246 -5.73 4.13 -21.30
C SER A 246 -6.07 4.12 -19.81
N GLY A 247 -7.02 3.30 -19.35
CA GLY A 247 -7.09 2.95 -17.94
C GLY A 247 -5.94 2.02 -17.56
N THR A 248 -6.05 1.35 -16.41
CA THR A 248 -5.03 0.37 -15.98
C THR A 248 -5.67 -0.94 -15.51
N PHE A 249 -5.56 -1.27 -14.22
CA PHE A 249 -6.12 -2.43 -13.56
C PHE A 249 -7.48 -2.08 -12.97
N HIS A 250 -8.45 -2.97 -13.14
CA HIS A 250 -9.80 -2.78 -12.63
C HIS A 250 -10.37 -4.04 -11.98
N SER A 251 -10.47 -4.04 -10.66
CA SER A 251 -11.23 -5.03 -9.90
C SER A 251 -12.70 -4.64 -9.75
N GLU A 252 -13.60 -5.61 -9.94
CA GLU A 252 -15.06 -5.42 -9.83
C GLU A 252 -15.63 -5.83 -8.48
N SER A 253 -14.77 -6.28 -7.55
CA SER A 253 -15.18 -6.92 -6.31
C SER A 253 -14.36 -6.46 -5.13
N ASN A 254 -15.02 -6.37 -3.97
CA ASN A 254 -14.36 -6.19 -2.67
C ASN A 254 -14.01 -7.54 -2.02
N ASN A 255 -14.42 -8.65 -2.63
CA ASN A 255 -13.97 -9.99 -2.24
C ASN A 255 -12.58 -10.27 -2.82
N ILE A 256 -11.95 -11.33 -2.34
CA ILE A 256 -10.62 -11.74 -2.78
C ILE A 256 -10.66 -12.14 -4.25
N VAL A 257 -9.89 -11.43 -5.08
CA VAL A 257 -9.70 -11.71 -6.52
C VAL A 257 -8.30 -12.19 -6.87
N GLY A 258 -7.33 -12.06 -5.96
CA GLY A 258 -5.96 -12.50 -6.23
C GLY A 258 -5.07 -12.61 -5.00
N THR A 259 -4.03 -13.43 -5.11
CA THR A 259 -3.01 -13.60 -4.06
C THR A 259 -1.86 -12.62 -4.25
N LEU A 260 -1.07 -12.75 -5.32
CA LEU A 260 0.13 -11.93 -5.56
C LEU A 260 0.05 -11.20 -6.90
N LEU A 261 0.18 -9.87 -6.87
CA LEU A 261 0.38 -9.03 -8.05
C LEU A 261 1.79 -8.41 -8.02
N LEU A 262 2.58 -8.69 -9.06
CA LEU A 262 3.88 -8.08 -9.28
C LEU A 262 3.82 -7.01 -10.38
N LEU A 263 4.29 -5.81 -10.07
CA LEU A 263 4.38 -4.67 -10.97
C LEU A 263 5.85 -4.24 -11.12
N ASP A 264 6.46 -4.46 -12.27
CA ASP A 264 7.87 -4.09 -12.50
C ASP A 264 7.97 -3.21 -13.73
N ASN A 265 8.36 -1.95 -13.53
CA ASN A 265 8.50 -0.96 -14.58
C ASN A 265 7.18 -0.77 -15.36
N VAL A 266 6.12 -0.46 -14.61
CA VAL A 266 4.77 -0.26 -15.12
C VAL A 266 4.44 1.23 -15.10
N ASN A 267 4.01 1.77 -16.23
CA ASN A 267 3.68 3.19 -16.34
C ASN A 267 2.33 3.46 -16.99
N HIS A 268 1.65 4.52 -16.55
CA HIS A 268 0.52 5.14 -17.24
C HIS A 268 0.89 6.56 -17.68
N GLU A 269 0.50 6.96 -18.89
CA GLU A 269 0.75 8.29 -19.45
C GLU A 269 -0.43 8.83 -20.25
N SER A 270 -0.46 10.16 -20.45
CA SER A 270 -1.51 10.90 -21.20
C SER A 270 -2.87 10.91 -20.47
N THR A 271 -3.94 11.28 -21.18
CA THR A 271 -5.28 11.42 -20.58
C THR A 271 -5.92 10.06 -20.30
N VAL A 272 -6.32 9.82 -19.05
CA VAL A 272 -7.08 8.62 -18.67
C VAL A 272 -8.47 8.67 -19.33
N PRO A 273 -8.90 7.64 -20.08
CA PRO A 273 -10.25 7.56 -20.62
C PRO A 273 -11.30 7.54 -19.51
N LEU A 274 -12.44 8.19 -19.76
CA LEU A 274 -13.55 8.21 -18.81
C LEU A 274 -14.04 6.78 -18.52
N ASN A 275 -14.11 6.45 -17.23
CA ASN A 275 -14.71 5.21 -16.72
C ASN A 275 -15.69 5.52 -15.59
N SER A 276 -16.69 4.65 -15.40
CA SER A 276 -17.81 4.90 -14.47
C SER A 276 -17.40 4.96 -13.01
N ASP A 277 -16.27 4.36 -12.65
CA ASP A 277 -15.80 4.28 -11.26
C ASP A 277 -14.96 5.51 -10.88
N LYS A 278 -14.49 6.29 -11.88
CA LYS A 278 -13.50 7.36 -11.73
C LYS A 278 -12.25 6.90 -10.97
N VAL A 279 -11.79 5.69 -11.28
CA VAL A 279 -10.55 5.14 -10.71
C VAL A 279 -9.57 4.86 -11.82
N VAL A 280 -8.31 5.24 -11.64
CA VAL A 280 -7.23 4.94 -12.60
C VAL A 280 -6.76 3.50 -12.44
N CYS A 281 -6.45 3.11 -11.20
CA CYS A 281 -5.93 1.80 -10.81
C CYS A 281 -6.71 1.25 -9.60
N ASP A 282 -7.57 0.28 -9.87
CA ASP A 282 -8.41 -0.37 -8.87
C ASP A 282 -7.90 -1.79 -8.57
N LEU A 283 -7.26 -1.91 -7.40
CA LEU A 283 -6.57 -3.11 -6.92
C LEU A 283 -7.30 -3.79 -5.77
N ARG A 284 -8.61 -3.52 -5.61
CA ARG A 284 -9.44 -4.17 -4.59
C ARG A 284 -9.43 -5.69 -4.72
N GLY A 285 -9.45 -6.38 -3.60
CA GLY A 285 -9.49 -7.85 -3.52
C GLY A 285 -8.14 -8.55 -3.73
N ILE A 286 -7.04 -7.83 -3.99
CA ILE A 286 -5.72 -8.41 -4.13
C ILE A 286 -5.02 -8.44 -2.77
N ARG A 287 -4.49 -9.59 -2.36
CA ARG A 287 -3.91 -9.77 -1.02
C ARG A 287 -2.53 -9.14 -0.87
N GLU A 288 -1.65 -9.37 -1.84
CA GLU A 288 -0.27 -8.93 -1.80
C GLU A 288 0.09 -8.29 -3.13
N ILE A 289 0.60 -7.06 -3.06
CA ILE A 289 1.01 -6.27 -4.22
C ILE A 289 2.45 -5.85 -3.99
N GLN A 290 3.32 -6.18 -4.94
CA GLN A 290 4.72 -5.82 -4.91
C GLN A 290 5.05 -5.06 -6.18
N GLY A 291 5.83 -3.99 -6.07
CA GLY A 291 6.26 -3.28 -7.28
C GLY A 291 7.54 -2.50 -7.20
N THR A 292 8.12 -2.29 -8.38
CA THR A 292 9.30 -1.46 -8.61
C THR A 292 9.05 -0.56 -9.81
N ASN A 293 9.39 0.73 -9.73
CA ASN A 293 9.20 1.71 -10.81
C ASN A 293 7.74 1.71 -11.32
N PHE A 294 6.82 2.13 -10.45
CA PHE A 294 5.40 2.22 -10.78
C PHE A 294 4.98 3.69 -10.92
N LEU A 295 4.69 4.10 -12.15
CA LEU A 295 4.45 5.50 -12.51
C LEU A 295 3.02 5.68 -13.01
N LEU A 296 2.24 6.56 -12.39
CA LEU A 296 0.87 6.89 -12.81
C LEU A 296 0.76 8.39 -13.04
N GLU A 297 0.85 8.82 -14.31
CA GLU A 297 0.86 10.24 -14.64
C GLU A 297 -0.06 10.61 -15.81
N GLY A 298 -0.28 11.91 -16.00
CA GLY A 298 -0.93 12.45 -17.19
C GLY A 298 -2.01 13.46 -16.86
N SER A 299 -3.24 13.23 -17.35
CA SER A 299 -4.39 14.11 -17.06
C SER A 299 -5.67 13.33 -16.83
N LEU A 300 -6.56 13.91 -16.03
CA LEU A 300 -7.87 13.33 -15.71
C LEU A 300 -8.98 14.04 -16.51
N ALA A 301 -9.95 13.26 -16.99
CA ALA A 301 -11.02 13.79 -17.84
C ALA A 301 -11.97 14.76 -17.11
N GLU A 302 -12.11 14.61 -15.80
CA GLU A 302 -12.98 15.43 -14.94
C GLU A 302 -12.53 15.35 -13.47
N THR A 303 -13.26 15.95 -12.53
CA THR A 303 -12.99 15.85 -11.07
C THR A 303 -13.60 14.59 -10.46
N GLY A 304 -13.24 14.28 -9.20
CA GLY A 304 -13.81 13.13 -8.48
C GLY A 304 -13.06 11.82 -8.64
N TRP A 305 -11.79 11.87 -9.10
CA TRP A 305 -11.01 10.67 -9.40
C TRP A 305 -10.19 10.18 -8.21
N THR A 306 -9.99 8.87 -8.18
CA THR A 306 -9.02 8.22 -7.30
C THR A 306 -7.94 7.54 -8.14
N ILE A 307 -6.67 7.73 -7.79
CA ILE A 307 -5.57 7.15 -8.57
C ILE A 307 -5.40 5.67 -8.24
N ILE A 308 -5.10 5.33 -6.99
CA ILE A 308 -5.06 3.95 -6.51
C ILE A 308 -6.16 3.73 -5.49
N ARG A 309 -7.00 2.72 -5.74
CA ARG A 309 -7.99 2.22 -4.78
C ARG A 309 -7.65 0.81 -4.35
N THR A 310 -7.71 0.57 -3.05
CA THR A 310 -7.61 -0.77 -2.45
C THR A 310 -8.75 -1.00 -1.48
N ASP A 311 -9.14 -2.27 -1.32
CA ASP A 311 -10.21 -2.71 -0.42
C ASP A 311 -10.06 -4.22 -0.28
N ALA A 312 -9.83 -4.69 0.93
CA ALA A 312 -10.07 -6.09 1.24
C ALA A 312 -10.64 -6.19 2.66
N THR A 313 -11.85 -6.72 2.76
CA THR A 313 -12.34 -7.27 4.01
C THR A 313 -11.38 -8.37 4.45
N ALA A 314 -10.89 -8.29 5.69
CA ALA A 314 -10.16 -9.40 6.31
C ALA A 314 -10.93 -10.70 6.05
N SER A 315 -10.26 -11.70 5.46
CA SER A 315 -10.92 -12.99 5.22
C SER A 315 -11.35 -13.59 6.57
N THR A 316 -12.47 -14.31 6.58
CA THR A 316 -13.00 -14.92 7.81
C THR A 316 -12.05 -15.95 8.44
N ASP A 317 -11.06 -16.44 7.69
CA ASP A 317 -10.19 -17.54 8.12
C ASP A 317 -8.74 -17.15 8.46
N TRP A 318 -8.17 -15.99 8.10
CA TRP A 318 -6.74 -15.73 8.39
C TRP A 318 -6.36 -14.24 8.61
N ILE A 319 -5.49 -14.05 9.62
CA ILE A 319 -5.10 -12.86 10.41
C ILE A 319 -4.39 -11.72 9.63
N GLN A 320 -4.35 -11.73 8.30
CA GLN A 320 -3.56 -10.76 7.50
C GLN A 320 -4.45 -9.84 6.66
N SER A 321 -4.32 -8.53 6.92
CA SER A 321 -4.81 -7.44 6.06
C SER A 321 -4.00 -7.39 4.75
N PRO A 322 -4.52 -6.80 3.66
CA PRO A 322 -3.78 -6.75 2.40
C PRO A 322 -2.48 -5.97 2.56
N THR A 323 -1.47 -6.34 1.77
CA THR A 323 -0.16 -5.69 1.76
C THR A 323 0.15 -5.11 0.39
N MET A 324 0.76 -3.93 0.39
CA MET A 324 1.33 -3.32 -0.81
C MET A 324 2.71 -2.76 -0.48
N SER A 325 3.72 -3.12 -1.27
CA SER A 325 5.05 -2.54 -1.15
C SER A 325 5.53 -2.11 -2.53
N ILE A 326 5.75 -0.81 -2.72
CA ILE A 326 6.21 -0.23 -3.98
C ILE A 326 7.52 0.54 -3.76
N ASN A 327 8.56 0.19 -4.50
CA ASN A 327 9.83 0.93 -4.55
C ASN A 327 9.89 1.77 -5.84
N GLY A 328 9.92 3.10 -5.72
CA GLY A 328 9.86 4.01 -6.85
C GLY A 328 8.43 4.17 -7.36
N PHE A 329 7.55 4.76 -6.54
CA PHE A 329 6.22 5.20 -6.98
C PHE A 329 6.24 6.68 -7.38
N HIS A 330 5.65 7.00 -8.53
CA HIS A 330 5.49 8.36 -9.04
C HIS A 330 4.03 8.62 -9.41
N SER A 331 3.49 9.77 -9.03
CA SER A 331 2.13 10.18 -9.36
C SER A 331 2.08 11.68 -9.65
N GLU A 332 1.73 12.04 -10.88
CA GLU A 332 1.74 13.45 -11.34
C GLU A 332 0.57 13.71 -12.31
N TRP A 333 -0.31 14.65 -11.97
CA TRP A 333 -1.54 14.88 -12.71
C TRP A 333 -1.71 16.35 -13.11
N SER A 334 -2.04 16.55 -14.39
CA SER A 334 -2.26 17.86 -14.99
C SER A 334 -3.74 18.05 -15.36
N ILE A 335 -4.15 19.32 -15.49
CA ILE A 335 -5.51 19.79 -15.83
C ILE A 335 -6.51 19.62 -14.69
N ASN A 336 -6.84 18.38 -14.34
CA ASN A 336 -7.73 18.05 -13.23
C ASN A 336 -6.95 17.21 -12.23
N HIS A 337 -7.05 17.60 -10.96
CA HIS A 337 -6.38 16.98 -9.83
C HIS A 337 -7.28 15.88 -9.22
N PRO A 338 -6.75 14.69 -8.87
CA PRO A 338 -7.54 13.66 -8.18
C PRO A 338 -8.06 14.14 -6.81
N ASP A 339 -9.21 13.60 -6.40
CA ASP A 339 -9.68 13.76 -5.02
C ASP A 339 -8.79 13.01 -4.05
N TYR A 340 -8.27 11.85 -4.47
CA TYR A 340 -7.33 11.02 -3.71
C TYR A 340 -6.29 10.34 -4.62
N VAL A 341 -5.01 10.46 -4.28
CA VAL A 341 -3.95 9.63 -4.91
C VAL A 341 -4.01 8.21 -4.37
N LEU A 342 -4.21 8.05 -3.07
CA LEU A 342 -4.33 6.75 -2.43
C LEU A 342 -5.63 6.68 -1.63
N ASP A 343 -6.45 5.68 -1.91
CA ASP A 343 -7.62 5.30 -1.12
C ASP A 343 -7.38 3.90 -0.53
N LEU A 344 -7.02 3.89 0.75
CA LEU A 344 -6.50 2.72 1.45
C LEU A 344 -7.50 2.22 2.49
N VAL A 345 -7.95 0.98 2.34
CA VAL A 345 -8.96 0.37 3.23
C VAL A 345 -8.44 -0.95 3.76
N SER A 346 -8.10 -0.99 5.06
CA SER A 346 -7.48 -2.12 5.77
C SER A 346 -6.17 -2.57 5.12
N GLY A 347 -5.08 -2.70 5.86
CA GLY A 347 -3.82 -3.15 5.24
C GLY A 347 -2.57 -2.55 5.82
N TYR A 348 -1.46 -3.00 5.27
CA TYR A 348 -0.15 -2.41 5.44
C TYR A 348 0.41 -2.02 4.08
N TYR A 349 0.69 -0.74 3.90
CA TYR A 349 1.11 -0.15 2.65
C TYR A 349 2.45 0.55 2.85
N GLU A 350 3.43 0.24 2.01
CA GLU A 350 4.76 0.82 2.07
C GLU A 350 5.15 1.34 0.69
N PHE A 351 5.53 2.61 0.64
CA PHE A 351 6.06 3.24 -0.56
C PHE A 351 7.43 3.83 -0.25
N SER A 352 8.43 3.46 -1.04
CA SER A 352 9.83 3.88 -0.84
C SER A 352 10.41 4.51 -2.10
N ALA A 353 11.51 5.25 -1.95
CA ALA A 353 12.19 5.97 -3.04
C ALA A 353 11.25 6.89 -3.86
N MET A 354 10.39 7.62 -3.15
CA MET A 354 9.38 8.49 -3.76
C MET A 354 9.99 9.84 -4.15
N ASN A 355 10.42 9.98 -5.41
CA ASN A 355 11.21 11.14 -5.85
C ASN A 355 10.40 12.36 -6.33
N ALA A 356 9.09 12.26 -6.58
CA ALA A 356 8.32 13.41 -7.02
C ALA A 356 6.85 13.32 -6.58
N PHE A 357 6.48 14.28 -5.73
CA PHE A 357 5.14 14.53 -5.24
C PHE A 357 4.94 16.06 -5.25
N VAL A 358 5.08 16.64 -6.44
CA VAL A 358 5.15 18.10 -6.66
C VAL A 358 3.83 18.59 -7.25
N ALA A 359 2.74 18.60 -6.48
CA ALA A 359 1.49 19.33 -6.79
C ALA A 359 0.45 19.16 -5.67
N ASP A 360 -0.63 19.95 -5.73
CA ASP A 360 -1.83 19.99 -4.86
C ASP A 360 -2.63 18.66 -4.77
N ASP A 361 -2.04 17.54 -5.21
CA ASP A 361 -2.68 16.25 -5.50
C ASP A 361 -2.62 15.22 -4.38
N ILE A 362 -1.84 15.46 -3.32
CA ILE A 362 -1.49 14.42 -2.34
C ILE A 362 -2.56 14.21 -1.28
N LYS A 363 -3.80 13.98 -1.67
CA LYS A 363 -4.82 13.55 -0.71
C LYS A 363 -4.80 12.03 -0.61
N VAL A 364 -4.58 11.54 0.60
CA VAL A 364 -4.56 10.12 0.94
C VAL A 364 -5.67 9.84 1.93
N ARG A 365 -6.58 8.95 1.58
CA ARG A 365 -7.64 8.48 2.48
C ARG A 365 -7.26 7.16 3.11
N LEU A 366 -7.41 7.06 4.42
CA LEU A 366 -7.18 5.85 5.20
C LEU A 366 -8.43 5.44 5.99
N ASN A 367 -8.80 4.18 5.88
CA ASN A 367 -9.95 3.60 6.57
C ASN A 367 -9.72 2.14 6.97
N THR A 368 -10.59 1.62 7.83
CA THR A 368 -10.60 0.26 8.40
C THR A 368 -9.23 -0.22 8.88
N LYS A 369 -8.55 0.54 9.75
CA LYS A 369 -7.22 0.23 10.32
C LYS A 369 -6.09 0.16 9.28
N ALA A 370 -6.16 0.95 8.21
CA ALA A 370 -5.08 1.03 7.23
C ALA A 370 -3.80 1.63 7.86
N LYS A 371 -2.66 1.02 7.56
CA LYS A 371 -1.34 1.49 7.98
C LYS A 371 -0.51 1.85 6.75
N LEU A 372 -0.06 3.09 6.67
CA LEU A 372 0.76 3.59 5.57
C LEU A 372 2.15 3.95 6.07
N VAL A 373 3.17 3.56 5.33
CA VAL A 373 4.57 3.97 5.48
C VAL A 373 5.00 4.63 4.18
N LEU A 374 5.44 5.88 4.26
CA LEU A 374 6.04 6.61 3.15
C LEU A 374 7.50 6.84 3.51
N ASN A 375 8.42 6.41 2.64
CA ASN A 375 9.85 6.49 2.87
C ASN A 375 10.56 7.26 1.74
N GLY A 376 11.25 8.34 2.11
CA GLY A 376 11.96 9.20 1.17
C GLY A 376 11.06 10.19 0.42
N LEU A 377 9.83 10.42 0.89
CA LEU A 377 8.91 11.38 0.27
C LEU A 377 9.42 12.82 0.45
N THR A 378 9.66 13.55 -0.64
CA THR A 378 9.93 14.99 -0.60
C THR A 378 8.75 15.76 -1.19
N ILE A 379 8.18 16.66 -0.39
CA ILE A 379 7.06 17.53 -0.77
C ILE A 379 7.62 18.94 -1.02
N SER A 380 7.79 19.32 -2.29
CA SER A 380 8.30 20.63 -2.69
C SER A 380 7.17 21.51 -3.24
N SER A 381 6.32 22.04 -2.38
CA SER A 381 5.38 23.11 -2.77
C SER A 381 6.09 24.46 -2.66
N GLY A 382 5.87 25.36 -3.63
CA GLY A 382 6.35 26.75 -3.55
C GLY A 382 5.74 27.54 -2.37
N THR A 383 4.77 26.96 -1.67
CA THR A 383 4.10 27.48 -0.47
C THR A 383 4.28 26.53 0.72
N PRO A 384 4.28 27.04 1.97
CA PRO A 384 4.18 26.19 3.16
C PRO A 384 2.95 25.26 3.09
N VAL A 385 3.11 24.02 3.55
CA VAL A 385 2.10 22.97 3.54
C VAL A 385 1.97 22.32 4.91
N ASP A 386 0.75 21.99 5.29
CA ASP A 386 0.43 21.32 6.54
C ASP A 386 0.37 19.81 6.33
N ILE A 387 1.24 19.04 7.01
CA ILE A 387 1.24 17.56 6.92
C ILE A 387 -0.17 16.95 7.11
N PRO A 388 -0.99 17.39 8.07
CA PRO A 388 -2.35 16.85 8.23
C PRO A 388 -3.26 17.01 7.01
N ASP A 389 -3.02 17.98 6.13
CA ASP A 389 -3.90 18.26 4.98
C ASP A 389 -3.78 17.20 3.88
N TYR A 390 -2.71 16.41 3.90
CA TYR A 390 -2.49 15.31 2.98
C TYR A 390 -3.21 14.01 3.37
N PHE A 391 -3.64 13.89 4.63
CA PHE A 391 -4.15 12.62 5.16
C PHE A 391 -5.56 12.76 5.73
N GLU A 392 -6.52 12.13 5.06
CA GLU A 392 -7.88 11.97 5.54
C GLU A 392 -8.03 10.63 6.27
N PHE A 393 -8.24 10.69 7.59
CA PHE A 393 -8.47 9.49 8.40
C PHE A 393 -9.97 9.28 8.67
N VAL A 394 -10.57 8.29 8.02
CA VAL A 394 -11.99 7.96 8.17
C VAL A 394 -12.27 7.26 9.51
N ASP A 395 -11.28 6.59 10.11
CA ASP A 395 -11.39 5.95 11.42
C ASP A 395 -10.26 6.34 12.40
N LEU A 396 -10.45 6.02 13.68
CA LEU A 396 -9.53 6.36 14.76
C LEU A 396 -8.26 5.50 14.83
N SER A 397 -8.18 4.43 14.04
CA SER A 397 -7.20 3.35 14.16
C SER A 397 -6.19 3.27 13.02
N SER A 398 -6.43 4.01 11.95
CA SER A 398 -5.53 4.11 10.79
C SER A 398 -4.35 5.03 11.12
N THR A 399 -3.17 4.71 10.60
CA THR A 399 -1.91 5.39 10.96
C THR A 399 -1.02 5.62 9.74
N VAL A 400 -0.20 6.67 9.78
CA VAL A 400 0.79 7.02 8.77
C VAL A 400 2.17 7.14 9.44
N SER A 401 3.21 6.57 8.84
CA SER A 401 4.61 6.77 9.18
C SER A 401 5.30 7.49 8.03
N LEU A 402 5.94 8.62 8.30
CA LEU A 402 6.77 9.37 7.36
C LEU A 402 8.24 9.18 7.73
N GLU A 403 8.96 8.40 6.94
CA GLU A 403 10.33 7.97 7.19
C GLU A 403 11.29 8.64 6.22
N ASN A 404 12.33 9.31 6.70
CA ASN A 404 13.30 10.00 5.83
C ASN A 404 12.63 10.97 4.82
N CYS A 405 11.49 11.55 5.18
CA CYS A 405 10.68 12.43 4.34
C CYS A 405 10.98 13.90 4.63
N GLY A 406 10.55 14.82 3.76
CA GLY A 406 10.71 16.26 3.99
C GLY A 406 9.62 17.14 3.38
N SER A 407 9.33 18.28 4.02
CA SER A 407 8.39 19.30 3.51
C SER A 407 8.62 20.70 4.11
N ARG A 408 8.07 21.73 3.47
CA ARG A 408 7.99 23.10 4.00
C ARG A 408 6.79 23.24 4.95
N LEU A 409 7.01 23.20 6.27
CA LEU A 409 5.93 23.17 7.26
C LEU A 409 5.41 24.55 7.67
N VAL A 410 4.09 24.66 7.83
CA VAL A 410 3.44 25.69 8.65
C VAL A 410 3.39 25.22 10.11
N SER A 411 3.44 26.13 11.08
CA SER A 411 3.45 25.77 12.51
C SER A 411 2.06 25.33 12.98
N GLN A 412 1.70 24.06 12.74
CA GLN A 412 0.44 23.47 13.17
C GLN A 412 0.62 22.21 14.03
N PRO A 413 -0.38 21.88 14.88
CA PRO A 413 -0.39 20.64 15.65
C PRO A 413 -0.40 19.40 14.74
N LEU A 414 0.54 18.47 14.94
CA LEU A 414 0.57 17.22 14.18
C LEU A 414 -0.55 16.28 14.63
N ASN A 415 -1.25 15.67 13.65
CA ASN A 415 -2.27 14.64 13.92
C ASN A 415 -1.65 13.44 14.67
N PRO A 416 -2.26 12.94 15.76
CA PRO A 416 -1.77 11.80 16.52
C PRO A 416 -1.55 10.50 15.77
N ARG A 417 -2.14 10.37 14.59
CA ARG A 417 -2.04 9.18 13.75
C ARG A 417 -0.82 9.23 12.81
N ILE A 418 -0.06 10.33 12.84
CA ILE A 418 1.11 10.56 12.00
C ILE A 418 2.37 10.48 12.84
N THR A 419 3.20 9.52 12.49
CA THR A 419 4.55 9.32 12.99
C THR A 419 5.54 9.99 12.02
N LEU A 420 6.49 10.74 12.57
CA LEU A 420 7.61 11.33 11.86
C LEU A 420 8.90 10.66 12.35
N ASN A 421 9.69 10.14 11.42
CA ASN A 421 10.99 9.55 11.71
C ASN A 421 12.03 10.08 10.73
N ASN A 422 13.05 10.77 11.24
CA ASN A 422 14.08 11.41 10.43
C ASN A 422 13.49 12.38 9.39
N PHE A 423 12.48 13.17 9.80
CA PHE A 423 11.77 14.09 8.92
C PHE A 423 12.51 15.41 8.76
N SER A 424 12.77 15.88 7.54
CA SER A 424 13.43 17.15 7.27
C SER A 424 12.42 18.29 7.12
N ARG A 425 12.57 19.33 7.96
CA ARG A 425 11.89 20.61 7.76
C ARG A 425 12.67 21.44 6.72
N LEU A 426 11.98 21.89 5.68
CA LEU A 426 12.56 22.72 4.61
C LEU A 426 12.18 24.20 4.81
N ASP A 427 13.16 25.12 4.76
CA ASP A 427 12.92 26.57 4.88
C ASP A 427 12.74 27.25 3.50
N THR A 428 13.46 26.83 2.47
CA THR A 428 13.25 27.22 1.05
C THR A 428 13.32 26.01 0.10
N ASP A 429 12.96 26.16 -1.18
CA ASP A 429 12.95 25.06 -2.17
C ASP A 429 14.36 24.46 -2.35
N ASP A 430 15.39 25.26 -2.03
CA ASP A 430 16.80 24.92 -2.17
C ASP A 430 17.53 24.76 -0.82
N ASP A 431 16.87 24.96 0.33
CA ASP A 431 17.55 25.00 1.64
C ASP A 431 17.36 23.71 2.44
N VAL A 432 18.46 22.96 2.57
CA VAL A 432 18.61 21.79 3.44
C VAL A 432 19.00 22.27 4.84
N SER A 433 18.24 23.19 5.43
CA SER A 433 18.37 23.57 6.84
C SER A 433 17.76 22.46 7.72
N ASN A 434 18.37 21.27 7.69
CA ASN A 434 17.90 20.04 8.31
C ASN A 434 17.80 20.14 9.83
N THR A 435 16.69 20.69 10.34
CA THR A 435 16.20 20.27 11.66
C THR A 435 15.45 18.97 11.45
N LEU A 436 16.09 17.87 11.82
CA LEU A 436 15.47 16.55 11.79
C LEU A 436 14.49 16.42 12.96
N ILE A 437 13.26 16.07 12.65
CA ILE A 437 12.19 15.88 13.63
C ILE A 437 11.82 14.40 13.66
N SER A 438 11.89 13.80 14.84
CA SER A 438 11.31 12.49 15.12
C SER A 438 10.35 12.61 16.31
N ASN A 439 9.15 12.02 16.22
CA ASN A 439 8.15 12.04 17.30
C ASN A 439 7.91 10.65 17.94
N ASP A 440 8.68 9.62 17.53
CA ASP A 440 8.46 8.23 17.94
C ASP A 440 9.22 7.77 19.19
N ALA A 441 10.34 8.39 19.54
CA ALA A 441 11.19 7.92 20.65
C ALA A 441 10.68 8.49 21.99
N PRO A 442 10.25 7.65 22.96
CA PRO A 442 9.80 8.14 24.25
C PRO A 442 10.97 8.68 25.08
N ILE A 443 10.89 9.93 25.53
CA ILE A 443 11.83 10.54 26.46
C ILE A 443 11.15 10.63 27.83
N LEU A 444 11.74 10.01 28.86
CA LEU A 444 11.26 10.15 30.24
C LEU A 444 11.55 11.57 30.75
N LEU A 445 10.50 12.31 31.07
CA LEU A 445 10.60 13.67 31.61
C LEU A 445 10.70 13.66 33.12
N THR A 446 9.86 12.85 33.78
CA THR A 446 9.87 12.73 35.24
C THR A 446 9.32 11.37 35.67
N SER A 447 9.76 10.91 36.83
CA SER A 447 9.23 9.73 37.49
C SER A 447 9.13 9.90 39.00
N PHE A 448 8.13 9.27 39.61
CA PHE A 448 8.02 9.14 41.05
C PHE A 448 8.97 8.05 41.56
N ASP A 449 9.88 8.40 42.46
CA ASP A 449 10.93 7.51 42.98
C ASP A 449 10.64 6.94 44.38
N GLY A 450 9.53 7.35 45.01
CA GLY A 450 9.14 6.94 46.35
C GLY A 450 9.32 7.98 47.46
N GLY A 451 9.83 9.18 47.15
CA GLY A 451 10.03 10.29 48.10
C GLY A 451 8.97 11.39 48.04
N TYR A 452 9.31 12.60 48.52
CA TYR A 452 8.57 13.78 48.08
C TYR A 452 8.94 14.08 46.62
N PHE A 453 7.98 14.59 45.86
CA PHE A 453 8.22 15.13 44.53
C PHE A 453 9.21 16.31 44.62
N ASP A 454 10.15 16.38 43.68
CA ASP A 454 11.23 17.36 43.65
C ASP A 454 10.72 18.76 43.30
N GLY A 455 10.92 19.74 44.19
CA GLY A 455 10.40 21.10 44.07
C GLY A 455 10.95 21.91 42.88
N ASP A 456 12.11 21.52 42.33
CA ASP A 456 12.75 22.26 41.23
C ASP A 456 12.14 21.93 39.85
N GLN A 457 11.51 20.75 39.68
CA GLN A 457 10.87 20.34 38.42
C GLN A 457 9.40 19.93 38.56
N THR A 458 8.92 19.66 39.77
CA THR A 458 7.56 19.20 40.05
C THR A 458 6.95 19.95 41.22
N THR A 459 5.71 20.42 41.07
CA THR A 459 4.98 21.11 42.13
C THR A 459 3.71 20.36 42.47
N ILE A 460 3.59 19.92 43.71
CA ILE A 460 2.34 19.38 44.23
C ILE A 460 1.45 20.54 44.67
N THR A 461 0.25 20.62 44.11
CA THR A 461 -0.78 21.56 44.59
C THR A 461 -1.92 20.78 45.25
N GLN A 462 -1.99 20.86 46.57
CA GLN A 462 -3.04 20.26 47.39
C GLN A 462 -4.21 21.25 47.55
N GLN A 463 -5.44 20.79 47.36
CA GLN A 463 -6.65 21.60 47.59
C GLN A 463 -7.46 21.07 48.77
N ASN A 464 -8.24 21.95 49.42
CA ASN A 464 -9.31 21.60 50.36
C ASN A 464 -8.92 20.64 51.50
N GLY A 465 -7.72 20.83 52.06
CA GLY A 465 -7.24 20.06 53.22
C GLY A 465 -6.75 18.64 52.90
N THR A 466 -6.52 18.32 51.62
CA THR A 466 -5.82 17.09 51.22
C THR A 466 -4.36 17.12 51.68
N THR A 467 -3.82 15.96 52.05
CA THR A 467 -2.40 15.82 52.41
C THR A 467 -1.77 14.68 51.63
N SER A 468 -0.48 14.79 51.32
CA SER A 468 0.30 13.71 50.71
C SER A 468 1.49 13.35 51.59
N THR A 469 1.64 12.07 51.91
CA THR A 469 2.72 11.59 52.79
C THR A 469 3.46 10.39 52.16
N PRO A 470 4.80 10.42 52.09
CA PRO A 470 5.57 9.26 51.65
C PRO A 470 5.30 8.07 52.56
N SER A 471 5.20 6.87 52.00
CA SER A 471 4.92 5.65 52.75
C SER A 471 5.53 4.43 52.05
N THR A 472 5.29 3.24 52.60
CA THR A 472 5.81 1.98 52.07
C THR A 472 4.69 1.03 51.67
N ASP A 473 4.95 0.25 50.63
CA ASP A 473 4.11 -0.86 50.19
C ASP A 473 4.88 -2.18 50.29
N ALA A 474 4.20 -3.27 50.68
CA ALA A 474 4.84 -4.57 50.87
C ALA A 474 5.27 -5.22 49.53
N THR A 475 4.54 -4.95 48.45
CA THR A 475 4.76 -5.54 47.12
C THR A 475 5.59 -4.60 46.23
N TYR A 476 5.26 -3.32 46.24
CA TYR A 476 5.86 -2.31 45.37
C TYR A 476 6.87 -1.42 46.10
N GLY A 477 7.17 -1.69 47.37
CA GLY A 477 8.23 -1.02 48.10
C GLY A 477 7.86 0.39 48.60
N ARG A 478 7.77 1.38 47.72
CA ARG A 478 7.51 2.80 48.06
C ARG A 478 6.20 3.28 47.46
N LYS A 479 5.53 4.21 48.15
CA LYS A 479 4.29 4.82 47.69
C LYS A 479 4.16 6.25 48.23
N LEU A 480 3.32 7.05 47.60
CA LEU A 480 2.81 8.29 48.17
C LEU A 480 1.35 8.08 48.54
N ALA A 481 1.03 8.17 49.83
CA ALA A 481 -0.34 8.11 50.33
C ALA A 481 -0.96 9.51 50.28
N ILE A 482 -2.10 9.62 49.61
CA ILE A 482 -2.87 10.86 49.48
C ILE A 482 -4.15 10.70 50.28
N THR A 483 -4.22 11.43 51.39
CA THR A 483 -5.36 11.44 52.30
C THR A 483 -6.31 12.56 51.91
N ALA A 484 -7.58 12.21 51.67
CA ALA A 484 -8.61 13.14 51.23
C ALA A 484 -9.05 14.12 52.33
N GLY A 485 -9.27 15.39 51.95
CA GLY A 485 -9.89 16.43 52.78
C GLY A 485 -11.42 16.52 52.59
N THR A 486 -12.04 17.66 52.91
CA THR A 486 -13.51 17.87 52.86
C THR A 486 -14.08 18.05 51.44
N ALA A 487 -13.22 18.17 50.42
CA ALA A 487 -13.57 18.06 48.99
C ALA A 487 -12.33 17.54 48.23
N GLN A 488 -12.40 16.39 47.56
CA GLN A 488 -11.22 15.51 47.39
C GLN A 488 -10.48 15.67 46.05
N ARG A 489 -10.02 16.89 45.73
CA ARG A 489 -9.20 17.13 44.53
C ARG A 489 -7.71 17.27 44.87
N TYR A 490 -6.86 16.50 44.18
CA TYR A 490 -5.41 16.57 44.30
C TYR A 490 -4.76 16.73 42.92
N TRP A 491 -3.80 17.64 42.82
CA TRP A 491 -3.14 17.96 41.56
C TRP A 491 -1.64 17.82 41.71
N LEU A 492 -1.02 16.96 40.89
CA LEU A 492 0.41 16.92 40.70
C LEU A 492 0.73 17.67 39.41
N SER A 493 1.21 18.90 39.54
CA SER A 493 1.74 19.65 38.42
C SER A 493 3.22 19.31 38.23
N VAL A 494 3.62 19.14 37.00
CA VAL A 494 5.01 19.02 36.58
C VAL A 494 5.31 20.28 35.74
N ILE A 495 6.54 20.76 35.86
CA ILE A 495 7.22 21.70 34.96
C ILE A 495 6.94 23.19 35.22
N ASN A 496 8.03 23.91 35.49
CA ASN A 496 8.16 25.34 35.24
C ASN A 496 9.46 25.57 34.45
N ASN A 497 9.34 26.07 33.20
CA ASN A 497 10.38 26.67 32.34
C ASN A 497 10.78 25.93 31.04
N GLU A 498 9.88 25.19 30.39
CA GLU A 498 10.06 24.82 28.97
C GLU A 498 8.89 25.30 28.12
N ASN A 499 9.17 25.80 26.91
CA ASN A 499 8.16 26.21 25.92
C ASN A 499 7.76 24.99 25.09
N TRP A 500 6.73 24.27 25.51
CA TRP A 500 6.22 23.11 24.78
C TRP A 500 5.59 23.52 23.45
N THR A 501 5.74 22.65 22.44
CA THR A 501 5.13 22.91 21.13
C THR A 501 3.68 22.46 21.14
N VAL A 502 2.76 23.30 20.66
CA VAL A 502 1.34 22.92 20.54
C VAL A 502 1.21 21.70 19.63
N GLY A 503 0.45 20.70 20.07
CA GLY A 503 0.27 19.43 19.38
C GLY A 503 1.27 18.35 19.75
N GLU A 504 2.29 18.67 20.56
CA GLU A 504 3.26 17.69 21.02
C GLU A 504 2.63 16.59 21.90
N GLN A 505 3.06 15.34 21.71
CA GLN A 505 2.49 14.17 22.37
C GLN A 505 3.24 13.79 23.65
N PHE A 506 2.45 13.45 24.66
CA PHE A 506 2.95 12.95 25.94
C PHE A 506 2.13 11.73 26.38
N ILE A 507 2.72 10.92 27.25
CA ILE A 507 2.04 9.79 27.89
C ILE A 507 2.34 9.81 29.38
N ILE A 508 1.28 9.78 30.19
CA ILE A 508 1.39 9.48 31.62
C ILE A 508 1.23 7.99 31.80
N LYS A 509 2.16 7.38 32.53
CA LYS A 509 2.07 6.01 33.00
C LYS A 509 1.89 6.01 34.51
N ALA A 510 0.76 5.49 34.96
CA ALA A 510 0.40 5.52 36.38
C ALA A 510 0.04 4.13 36.88
N ARG A 511 0.60 3.77 38.03
CA ARG A 511 0.18 2.64 38.86
C ARG A 511 -0.29 3.22 40.18
N VAL A 512 -1.55 2.99 40.53
CA VAL A 512 -2.16 3.54 41.75
C VAL A 512 -3.00 2.48 42.45
N ARG A 513 -3.16 2.60 43.77
CA ARG A 513 -4.18 1.89 44.54
C ARG A 513 -5.31 2.86 44.83
N LEU A 514 -6.52 2.49 44.42
CA LEU A 514 -7.72 3.25 44.71
C LEU A 514 -8.12 3.02 46.17
N PRO A 515 -8.67 4.04 46.86
CA PRO A 515 -9.32 3.80 48.15
C PRO A 515 -10.55 2.91 47.95
N THR A 516 -11.14 2.44 49.05
CA THR A 516 -12.45 1.79 48.97
C THR A 516 -13.54 2.84 48.92
N PHE A 517 -14.52 2.68 48.04
CA PHE A 517 -15.68 3.56 47.86
C PHE A 517 -16.89 2.76 47.39
N THR A 518 -18.08 3.34 47.56
CA THR A 518 -19.39 2.68 47.37
C THR A 518 -20.21 3.25 46.21
N GLY A 519 -19.81 4.39 45.65
CA GLY A 519 -20.46 5.04 44.52
C GLY A 519 -19.63 6.21 44.00
N GLY A 520 -20.03 6.80 42.86
CA GLY A 520 -19.26 7.83 42.15
C GLY A 520 -18.05 7.28 41.40
N LEU A 521 -17.16 8.16 40.93
CA LEU A 521 -15.98 7.77 40.13
C LEU A 521 -14.69 8.34 40.73
N TYR A 522 -13.58 7.60 40.58
CA TYR A 522 -12.23 8.13 40.71
C TYR A 522 -11.64 8.41 39.34
N LYS A 523 -10.99 9.56 39.18
CA LYS A 523 -10.42 10.01 37.91
C LYS A 523 -8.91 10.17 38.02
N ILE A 524 -8.21 9.66 37.02
CA ILE A 524 -6.80 9.99 36.76
C ILE A 524 -6.78 10.73 35.42
N SER A 525 -6.26 11.95 35.39
CA SER A 525 -6.28 12.78 34.18
C SER A 525 -4.91 13.32 33.84
N ALA A 526 -4.65 13.45 32.54
CA ALA A 526 -3.65 14.36 32.03
C ALA A 526 -4.14 15.80 32.17
N HIS A 527 -3.25 16.67 32.60
CA HIS A 527 -3.55 18.06 32.94
C HIS A 527 -2.61 18.99 32.18
N VAL A 528 -3.15 19.98 31.47
CA VAL A 528 -2.38 20.99 30.73
C VAL A 528 -2.96 22.36 31.08
N ALA A 529 -2.11 23.31 31.49
CA ALA A 529 -2.54 24.67 31.82
C ALA A 529 -3.73 24.73 32.79
N PHE A 530 -3.68 23.93 33.84
CA PHE A 530 -4.74 23.83 34.84
C PHE A 530 -6.09 23.29 34.34
N THR A 531 -6.11 22.59 33.20
CA THR A 531 -7.30 21.96 32.62
C THR A 531 -7.06 20.48 32.33
N ASP A 532 -8.03 19.62 32.66
CA ASP A 532 -7.97 18.19 32.32
C ASP A 532 -8.21 18.01 30.82
N VAL A 533 -7.25 17.37 30.13
CA VAL A 533 -7.31 17.19 28.66
C VAL A 533 -7.66 15.75 28.25
N THR A 534 -7.22 14.76 29.01
CA THR A 534 -7.55 13.34 28.81
C THR A 534 -7.70 12.69 30.18
N ALA A 535 -8.63 11.74 30.35
CA ALA A 535 -8.82 11.08 31.63
C ALA A 535 -9.30 9.64 31.56
N ILE A 536 -8.98 8.88 32.59
CA ILE A 536 -9.50 7.54 32.85
C ILE A 536 -10.31 7.58 34.14
N ASN A 537 -11.54 7.06 34.07
CA ASN A 537 -12.45 6.99 35.20
C ASN A 537 -12.55 5.54 35.70
N TYR A 538 -12.59 5.38 37.02
CA TYR A 538 -12.74 4.11 37.72
C TYR A 538 -13.99 4.17 38.58
N ASP A 539 -14.86 3.18 38.44
CA ASP A 539 -16.10 3.08 39.22
C ASP A 539 -15.92 2.14 40.42
N SER A 540 -16.99 1.91 41.17
CA SER A 540 -16.98 1.09 42.37
C SER A 540 -16.53 -0.36 42.15
N THR A 541 -16.47 -0.86 40.91
CA THR A 541 -15.90 -2.19 40.61
C THR A 541 -14.39 -2.25 40.81
N ASN A 542 -13.71 -1.10 40.72
CA ASN A 542 -12.27 -0.96 40.98
C ASN A 542 -11.96 -0.53 42.43
N SER A 543 -12.97 -0.40 43.27
CA SER A 543 -12.85 -0.02 44.68
C SER A 543 -11.81 -0.88 45.43
N GLY A 544 -10.82 -0.23 46.04
CA GLY A 544 -9.72 -0.89 46.76
C GLY A 544 -8.68 -1.60 45.87
N GLN A 545 -8.84 -1.59 44.54
CA GLN A 545 -7.94 -2.30 43.63
C GLN A 545 -6.71 -1.46 43.26
N ILE A 546 -5.66 -2.16 42.81
CA ILE A 546 -4.54 -1.55 42.11
C ILE A 546 -4.90 -1.47 40.63
N VAL A 547 -4.72 -0.30 40.04
CA VAL A 547 -4.96 -0.05 38.63
C VAL A 547 -3.70 0.49 37.98
N GLU A 548 -3.47 0.05 36.75
CA GLU A 548 -2.35 0.44 35.89
C GLU A 548 -2.91 1.08 34.63
N THR A 549 -2.42 2.26 34.27
CA THR A 549 -2.95 3.01 33.14
C THR A 549 -1.89 3.78 32.38
N LEU A 550 -2.14 3.92 31.08
CA LEU A 550 -1.43 4.78 30.16
C LEU A 550 -2.41 5.83 29.68
N ILE A 551 -2.08 7.11 29.88
CA ILE A 551 -2.92 8.24 29.50
C ILE A 551 -2.16 9.06 28.46
N PRO A 552 -2.40 8.82 27.16
CA PRO A 552 -1.84 9.64 26.10
C PRO A 552 -2.58 10.99 26.02
N PHE A 553 -1.85 12.07 25.79
CA PHE A 553 -2.43 13.39 25.63
C PHE A 553 -1.51 14.34 24.84
N ARG A 554 -2.03 15.53 24.50
CA ARG A 554 -1.27 16.55 23.75
C ARG A 554 -1.32 17.90 24.44
N VAL A 555 -0.28 18.69 24.20
CA VAL A 555 -0.26 20.11 24.58
C VAL A 555 -1.18 20.88 23.64
N LEU A 556 -2.16 21.60 24.19
CA LEU A 556 -3.21 22.28 23.43
C LEU A 556 -2.98 23.79 23.27
N THR A 557 -2.02 24.33 24.01
CA THR A 557 -1.72 25.76 24.12
C THR A 557 -0.22 25.91 24.35
N THR A 558 0.38 27.07 24.05
CA THR A 558 1.83 27.34 24.23
C THR A 558 2.25 27.48 25.70
N GLU A 559 1.56 26.77 26.58
CA GLU A 559 1.63 26.91 28.04
C GLU A 559 2.79 26.09 28.62
N THR A 560 3.22 26.47 29.82
CA THR A 560 4.48 26.00 30.43
C THR A 560 4.34 24.81 31.37
N THR A 561 3.11 24.41 31.73
CA THR A 561 2.85 23.44 32.83
C THR A 561 2.05 22.22 32.36
N LEU A 562 2.59 21.05 32.69
CA LEU A 562 2.12 19.72 32.31
C LEU A 562 1.86 18.89 33.57
N GLY A 563 0.85 18.03 33.66
CA GLY A 563 0.72 17.26 34.90
C GLY A 563 -0.27 16.13 34.85
N VAL A 564 -0.43 15.55 36.04
CA VAL A 564 -1.41 14.51 36.31
C VAL A 564 -2.31 14.95 37.46
N SER A 565 -3.61 14.90 37.21
CA SER A 565 -4.63 15.19 38.21
C SER A 565 -5.24 13.90 38.74
N PHE A 566 -5.52 13.91 40.03
CA PHE A 566 -6.26 12.86 40.71
C PHE A 566 -7.50 13.52 41.30
N ALA A 567 -8.63 13.33 40.63
CA ALA A 567 -9.88 13.98 40.99
C ALA A 567 -10.94 12.95 41.37
N ASP A 568 -11.58 13.19 42.49
CA ASP A 568 -12.74 12.48 42.94
C ASP A 568 -13.95 13.01 42.13
N ASN A 569 -14.46 12.23 41.19
CA ASN A 569 -15.72 12.54 40.51
C ASN A 569 -16.88 12.18 41.46
N ASN A 570 -16.89 12.87 42.61
CA ASN A 570 -17.86 12.78 43.69
C ASN A 570 -18.07 11.35 44.24
N PRO A 571 -17.01 10.61 44.60
CA PRO A 571 -17.14 9.27 45.17
C PRO A 571 -17.77 9.33 46.56
N THR A 572 -18.60 8.33 46.86
CA THR A 572 -19.33 8.24 48.12
C THR A 572 -18.85 7.07 48.95
N GLY A 573 -18.85 7.23 50.28
CA GLY A 573 -18.43 6.16 51.21
C GLY A 573 -16.96 5.79 51.09
N VAL A 574 -16.10 6.79 50.87
CA VAL A 574 -14.65 6.62 50.71
C VAL A 574 -14.01 6.24 52.05
N VAL A 575 -13.20 5.17 52.06
CA VAL A 575 -12.39 4.74 53.19
C VAL A 575 -10.98 4.37 52.69
N GLY A 576 -9.96 4.91 53.37
CA GLY A 576 -8.55 4.72 53.03
C GLY A 576 -7.99 5.84 52.15
N ASP A 577 -6.69 5.76 51.89
CA ASP A 577 -5.96 6.73 51.06
C ASP A 577 -5.97 6.33 49.59
N PHE A 578 -5.88 7.32 48.71
CA PHE A 578 -5.47 7.08 47.32
C PHE A 578 -3.95 6.96 47.30
N GLU A 579 -3.41 5.89 46.72
CA GLU A 579 -1.97 5.62 46.83
C GLU A 579 -1.31 5.61 45.46
N VAL A 580 -0.34 6.50 45.28
CA VAL A 580 0.50 6.52 44.09
C VAL A 580 1.66 5.55 44.28
N LEU A 581 1.73 4.53 43.42
CA LEU A 581 2.82 3.56 43.42
C LEU A 581 3.85 3.91 42.34
N THR A 582 3.40 4.34 41.16
CA THR A 582 4.26 4.80 40.05
C THR A 582 3.56 5.93 39.32
N ILE A 583 4.31 6.98 38.97
CA ILE A 583 3.95 7.95 37.94
C ILE A 583 5.19 8.18 37.11
N GLU A 584 5.08 8.05 35.79
CA GLU A 584 6.10 8.44 34.83
C GLU A 584 5.43 9.30 33.76
N ILE A 585 6.09 10.38 33.33
CA ILE A 585 5.62 11.20 32.21
C ILE A 585 6.66 11.12 31.10
N TYR A 586 6.21 10.71 29.93
CA TYR A 586 7.03 10.60 28.73
C TYR A 586 6.60 11.63 27.69
N ARG A 587 7.57 12.18 26.97
CA ARG A 587 7.37 12.86 25.68
C ARG A 587 7.48 11.82 24.57
N GLY A 588 6.54 11.76 23.62
CA GLY A 588 6.49 10.76 22.53
C GLY A 588 5.42 9.66 22.69
N ALA A 589 5.31 8.76 21.72
CA ALA A 589 4.16 7.87 21.55
C ALA A 589 4.35 6.38 21.94
N ASN A 590 5.60 5.88 22.05
CA ASN A 590 5.87 4.44 22.06
C ASN A 590 6.43 3.90 23.39
N ILE A 591 5.64 3.95 24.47
CA ILE A 591 6.03 3.29 25.75
C ILE A 591 5.38 1.92 25.92
N THR A 592 6.15 0.93 26.37
CA THR A 592 5.60 -0.38 26.73
C THR A 592 4.85 -0.31 28.05
N ASN A 593 3.73 -1.05 28.14
CA ASN A 593 2.95 -1.20 29.38
C ASN A 593 3.62 -2.15 30.40
N SER A 594 4.95 -2.08 30.50
CA SER A 594 5.76 -2.85 31.45
C SER A 594 6.18 -1.94 32.59
N PHE A 595 5.56 -2.08 33.75
CA PHE A 595 5.95 -1.32 34.94
C PHE A 595 7.17 -1.96 35.62
N GLN A 596 8.14 -1.14 36.00
CA GLN A 596 9.28 -1.60 36.79
C GLN A 596 8.80 -2.17 38.15
N THR A 597 9.45 -3.23 38.61
CA THR A 597 9.11 -3.95 39.86
C THR A 597 10.12 -3.72 40.97
N ILE A 598 11.20 -2.96 40.72
CA ILE A 598 12.31 -2.76 41.67
C ILE A 598 12.55 -1.25 41.83
N TYR A 599 12.24 -0.75 43.02
CA TYR A 599 12.52 0.64 43.43
C TYR A 599 13.89 0.76 44.09
N PRO A 600 14.50 1.96 44.10
CA PRO A 600 15.79 2.17 44.72
C PRO A 600 15.75 1.77 46.20
N LYS A 601 16.84 1.14 46.66
CA LYS A 601 17.01 0.67 48.05
C LYS A 601 16.80 1.81 49.06
N PHE A 602 17.17 3.03 48.69
CA PHE A 602 17.03 4.26 49.47
C PHE A 602 16.40 5.34 48.61
N VAL A 603 15.52 6.15 49.20
CA VAL A 603 14.94 7.33 48.56
C VAL A 603 15.86 8.53 48.81
N THR A 604 16.01 9.39 47.80
CA THR A 604 16.64 10.70 47.93
C THR A 604 15.65 11.76 47.52
N THR A 605 15.30 12.66 48.44
CA THR A 605 14.31 13.72 48.20
C THR A 605 14.80 15.04 48.79
N TYR A 606 14.02 16.12 48.63
CA TYR A 606 14.40 17.48 49.05
C TYR A 606 13.33 18.08 49.95
N ASN A 607 13.75 18.71 51.06
CA ASN A 607 12.87 19.45 51.95
C ASN A 607 13.71 20.37 52.86
N SER A 608 13.13 21.45 53.37
CA SER A 608 13.83 22.39 54.27
C SER A 608 13.99 21.86 55.71
N ALA A 609 13.50 20.65 56.01
CA ALA A 609 13.58 20.03 57.32
C ALA A 609 13.50 18.50 57.23
N ALA A 610 13.94 17.82 58.31
CA ALA A 610 13.72 16.39 58.47
C ALA A 610 12.20 16.06 58.47
N PRO A 611 11.79 14.95 57.84
CA PRO A 611 10.39 14.54 57.82
C PRO A 611 9.77 14.36 59.21
N THR A 612 8.58 14.93 59.41
CA THR A 612 7.75 14.74 60.61
C THR A 612 6.59 13.77 60.39
N LEU A 613 6.30 13.42 59.13
CA LEU A 613 5.23 12.53 58.69
C LEU A 613 5.75 11.53 57.65
N GLY A 614 4.92 10.52 57.35
CA GLY A 614 5.22 9.48 56.36
C GLY A 614 6.07 8.34 56.91
N SER A 615 6.21 7.22 56.19
CA SER A 615 7.01 6.06 56.59
C SER A 615 8.32 5.99 55.83
N TRP A 616 9.43 5.91 56.56
CA TRP A 616 10.79 6.00 56.02
C TRP A 616 11.63 4.80 56.45
N LYS A 617 12.60 4.40 55.62
CA LYS A 617 13.54 3.31 55.90
C LYS A 617 14.90 3.89 56.25
N GLN A 618 15.66 3.13 57.04
CA GLN A 618 17.05 3.46 57.33
C GLN A 618 17.83 3.62 56.02
N GLY A 619 18.55 4.75 55.89
CA GLY A 619 19.34 5.12 54.72
C GLY A 619 18.64 6.07 53.75
N ASP A 620 17.33 6.33 53.91
CA ASP A 620 16.63 7.39 53.15
C ASP A 620 17.23 8.76 53.48
N ARG A 621 17.27 9.65 52.47
CA ARG A 621 17.92 10.96 52.55
C ARG A 621 16.97 12.07 52.14
N VAL A 622 17.05 13.18 52.87
CA VAL A 622 16.42 14.46 52.52
C VAL A 622 17.53 15.49 52.39
N TYR A 623 17.84 15.93 51.19
CA TYR A 623 18.73 17.07 50.99
C TYR A 623 17.99 18.36 51.38
N ASP A 624 18.67 19.24 52.11
CA ASP A 624 18.10 20.53 52.49
C ASP A 624 17.88 21.36 51.22
N SER A 625 16.65 21.80 50.97
CA SER A 625 16.30 22.65 49.82
C SER A 625 16.79 24.10 49.97
N THR A 626 17.22 24.48 51.17
CA THR A 626 17.72 25.80 51.51
C THR A 626 19.05 25.71 52.28
N PRO A 627 20.08 25.04 51.72
CA PRO A 627 21.31 24.80 52.45
C PRO A 627 22.04 26.13 52.70
N SER A 628 22.45 26.38 53.94
CA SER A 628 23.17 27.61 54.31
C SER A 628 24.61 27.32 54.71
N ALA A 629 25.50 28.32 54.54
CA ALA A 629 26.85 28.27 55.09
C ALA A 629 26.81 27.99 56.61
N SER A 630 27.79 27.21 57.11
CA SER A 630 27.79 26.67 58.48
C SER A 630 26.60 25.76 58.84
N GLY A 631 25.76 25.37 57.87
CA GLY A 631 24.64 24.44 58.02
C GLY A 631 25.02 23.00 57.66
N PHE A 632 24.03 22.23 57.21
CA PHE A 632 24.21 20.84 56.76
C PHE A 632 23.58 20.66 55.37
N ALA A 633 24.11 19.74 54.58
CA ALA A 633 23.61 19.41 53.25
C ALA A 633 22.26 18.69 53.29
N GLY A 634 21.88 18.10 54.42
CA GLY A 634 20.58 17.48 54.59
C GLY A 634 20.47 16.58 55.82
N PHE A 635 19.49 15.67 55.77
CA PHE A 635 19.11 14.71 56.79
C PHE A 635 19.14 13.28 56.25
N ILE A 636 19.57 12.33 57.08
CA ILE A 636 19.56 10.89 56.78
C ILE A 636 18.81 10.13 57.86
N CYS A 637 17.95 9.20 57.45
CA CYS A 637 17.18 8.35 58.33
C CYS A 637 18.09 7.25 58.90
N THR A 638 18.40 7.30 60.19
CA THR A 638 19.27 6.33 60.87
C THR A 638 18.51 5.12 61.42
N ALA A 639 17.19 5.24 61.60
CA ALA A 639 16.30 4.13 61.95
C ALA A 639 14.94 4.35 61.29
N GLY A 640 14.43 3.34 60.58
CA GLY A 640 13.14 3.47 59.89
C GLY A 640 11.94 3.61 60.85
N GLY A 641 10.84 4.16 60.35
CA GLY A 641 9.61 4.37 61.13
C GLY A 641 8.70 5.43 60.51
N THR A 642 7.67 5.84 61.25
CA THR A 642 6.72 6.89 60.84
C THR A 642 6.85 8.10 61.78
N PRO A 643 7.79 9.05 61.56
CA PRO A 643 8.64 9.26 60.38
C PRO A 643 10.07 8.68 60.44
N GLY A 644 10.40 7.89 61.46
CA GLY A 644 11.76 7.38 61.66
C GLY A 644 12.66 8.37 62.40
N THR A 645 13.91 7.98 62.62
CA THR A 645 14.91 8.79 63.36
C THR A 645 15.86 9.45 62.38
N TRP A 646 15.91 10.78 62.38
CA TRP A 646 16.69 11.57 61.43
C TRP A 646 17.92 12.23 62.07
N LYS A 647 19.03 12.27 61.32
CA LYS A 647 20.27 12.97 61.69
C LYS A 647 20.72 13.86 60.54
N THR A 648 21.29 15.02 60.84
CA THR A 648 21.90 15.87 59.82
C THR A 648 23.17 15.21 59.26
N PHE A 649 23.49 15.46 57.98
CA PHE A 649 24.73 15.01 57.34
C PHE A 649 25.30 16.09 56.41
N GLY A 650 26.60 15.97 56.12
CA GLY A 650 27.30 16.87 55.20
C GLY A 650 27.39 18.31 55.71
N ALA A 651 28.16 18.54 56.78
CA ALA A 651 28.38 19.90 57.27
C ALA A 651 28.93 20.82 56.16
N ILE A 652 28.37 22.01 56.04
CA ILE A 652 28.72 23.00 55.01
C ILE A 652 29.72 23.97 55.63
N SER A 653 30.86 24.18 54.97
CA SER A 653 31.87 25.14 55.44
C SER A 653 31.28 26.55 55.57
N ALA A 654 31.86 27.33 56.48
CA ALA A 654 31.47 28.73 56.71
C ALA A 654 31.69 29.63 55.50
#